data_AF-A0A926UZI3-F1
#
_entry.id   AF-A0A926UZI3-F1
#
_cell.length_a   1.000
_cell.length_b   1.000
_cell.length_c   1.000
_cell.angle_alpha   90.00
_cell.angle_beta   90.00
_cell.angle_gamma   90.00
#
_symmetry.space_group_name_H-M   'P 1'
#
loop_
_entity.id
_entity.type
_entity.pdbx_description
1 polymer ?
#
loop_
_entity_poly.entity_id
_entity_poly.type
_entity_poly.pdbx_seq_one_letter_code
_entity_poly.pdbx_strand_id
1 'polypeptide(L)'
;MPTQNKTALAGAVNSKNEKSLDLSVSRPAVIPQDSSVLPIDLEQARIQLKLLGYSDDETVFLRKLKRKRMTDTRAKELGVYPQNLEATISTLPSIQDPYRGIYFVVNGGGHSKKDVAHPKAVFFEFDDRPPEDQFLVWREFGLPEPSLQIKTRHSVHTFYALDGSCDPKDWEDFQEDLNAYLGSDQTIKEPCRLMRLAGSWHLEEGLEPTRCDIFHQSEARYRFEELRSLIPARTTIETATAHHPKTHLSQMLREQILPRLSPEQAFTWSGHNWQGDKAKGKLRGCCPWHESKSGTAFYTDLKDGIWVWRCPSCGFGGTALEYRDRIQAGDGKPRGPKFVALVEELARDAGVSLPDHAPPGANQNTGEDEGDRPESKEHESVNGKAPPVANLLIDLATCAEYWVSPDRTVYADVLIRDVRQTLPIRKKPFKTWLLGSLYDTHKRVVGSETLNQVLSVLEWKAISKGDHREVALRLAKHEGLIYFDLGRSDWKTVEISPGGWGLIDSKDCPVRFIRPDTLLECPIPERGGNLEELREFLGLEGEPWVLVASWLLYAYFPLYSHPILICHGEQGAGKTSTAKFLKRLVDPGKAPLMPKIADLRDLAIQCRNRWVLAFDNLSGLSPESSDALCRIATGGGFSTRTLYADDEETVSEFLRPLILTGIDSLANRPDLLDRSLLVNLPRISEERRQTEEEREKAIAAALPRLLGAVFTALSQTLGRLPSISLERLPRMADFARFAVAAEPALGLEPGSFLKAYQGNQNEATELSLEASPVATAIRELMDGRDKWYGLAKDLFKELAGDGSKVGFPKAAHVLSRSLPRYTPALRDAGIEVVSHPKIGKGRPIEIRWIDGKGKVASQASQASPKGKNACPESVSASDANSRSSDAISSAPPEASPNGDSISQPLIEASPNPEIASQLGILSEQGFQEVNDASDAYDASKATQSRPLYEVGEYVITPSGFGVIADLLEDDRAAVHLERHNEIRPIPIRMLRKADRDKPTLPC
;
A
#
# COMPACT_ATOMS: atom_id res chain seq x y z
N MET A 1 11.59 44.36 -66.74
CA MET A 1 11.20 45.77 -66.48
C MET A 1 9.92 45.77 -65.67
N PRO A 2 9.64 46.79 -64.83
CA PRO A 2 10.53 47.68 -64.07
C PRO A 2 10.38 47.43 -62.53
N THR A 3 11.43 47.52 -61.69
CA THR A 3 11.82 48.67 -60.82
C THR A 3 10.68 49.31 -60.00
N GLN A 4 10.83 49.76 -58.75
CA GLN A 4 11.94 49.89 -57.77
C GLN A 4 11.54 49.12 -56.45
N ASN A 5 12.25 49.01 -55.31
CA ASN A 5 13.55 49.43 -54.71
C ASN A 5 13.91 48.37 -53.60
N LYS A 6 15.00 48.25 -52.81
CA LYS A 6 16.12 49.07 -52.25
C LYS A 6 15.74 50.00 -51.07
N THR A 7 16.31 49.92 -49.86
CA THR A 7 17.57 49.31 -49.31
C THR A 7 17.30 48.63 -47.95
N ALA A 8 17.87 47.44 -47.63
CA ALA A 8 19.16 47.17 -46.93
C ALA A 8 19.27 47.80 -45.52
N LEU A 9 19.82 47.16 -44.46
CA LEU A 9 20.63 45.93 -44.27
C LEU A 9 19.84 44.87 -43.44
N ALA A 10 20.01 43.54 -43.52
CA ALA A 10 21.18 42.65 -43.38
C ALA A 10 21.77 42.59 -41.94
N GLY A 11 21.80 41.44 -41.23
CA GLY A 11 21.35 40.09 -41.63
C GLY A 11 21.57 39.02 -40.54
N ALA A 12 21.84 37.77 -40.97
CA ALA A 12 22.13 36.56 -40.18
C ALA A 12 20.94 35.91 -39.42
N VAL A 13 20.17 35.09 -40.15
CA VAL A 13 19.51 33.91 -39.54
C VAL A 13 20.59 32.88 -39.20
N ASN A 14 20.51 32.26 -38.01
CA ASN A 14 21.18 30.98 -37.78
C ASN A 14 20.46 30.18 -36.70
N SER A 15 20.13 28.92 -36.99
CA SER A 15 19.37 28.04 -36.10
C SER A 15 20.24 27.42 -35.02
N LYS A 16 20.10 27.87 -33.77
CA LYS A 16 20.65 27.19 -32.58
C LYS A 16 19.98 27.67 -31.30
N ASN A 17 19.16 26.79 -30.69
CA ASN A 17 19.00 26.54 -29.25
C ASN A 17 17.66 25.86 -29.00
N GLU A 18 17.63 24.54 -29.13
CA GLU A 18 16.84 23.77 -28.18
C GLU A 18 17.46 24.01 -26.80
N LYS A 19 16.66 24.46 -25.83
CA LYS A 19 17.00 24.37 -24.42
C LYS A 19 15.82 23.76 -23.70
N SER A 20 16.08 22.62 -23.06
CA SER A 20 15.17 21.96 -22.14
C SER A 20 14.68 22.94 -21.07
N LEU A 21 13.37 22.89 -20.79
CA LEU A 21 12.83 23.46 -19.56
C LEU A 21 13.41 22.68 -18.38
N ASP A 22 14.21 23.36 -17.56
CA ASP A 22 14.87 22.77 -16.40
C ASP A 22 13.82 22.46 -15.31
N LEU A 23 13.52 21.18 -15.12
CA LEU A 23 12.61 20.67 -14.09
C LEU A 23 13.32 20.62 -12.72
N SER A 24 13.91 21.75 -12.31
CA SER A 24 14.55 21.92 -11.00
C SER A 24 13.48 22.03 -9.92
N VAL A 25 13.02 20.87 -9.42
CA VAL A 25 12.13 20.77 -8.25
C VAL A 25 12.77 21.51 -7.07
N SER A 26 12.15 22.62 -6.67
CA SER A 26 12.61 23.44 -5.56
C SER A 26 12.60 22.61 -4.26
N ARG A 27 13.76 22.51 -3.61
CA ARG A 27 13.88 21.79 -2.34
C ARG A 27 12.95 22.41 -1.30
N PRO A 28 12.20 21.61 -0.51
CA PRO A 28 11.46 22.16 0.63
C PRO A 28 12.45 22.81 1.61
N ALA A 29 12.19 24.06 1.99
CA ALA A 29 13.03 24.79 2.92
C ALA A 29 13.00 24.12 4.31
N VAL A 30 14.17 23.83 4.88
CA VAL A 30 14.29 23.30 6.23
C VAL A 30 13.96 24.42 7.22
N ILE A 31 12.85 24.28 7.94
CA ILE A 31 12.42 25.25 8.96
C ILE A 31 13.23 25.01 10.24
N PRO A 32 13.89 26.04 10.83
CA PRO A 32 14.54 25.92 12.13
C PRO A 32 13.54 25.61 13.25
N GLN A 33 13.94 24.85 14.27
CA GLN A 33 13.04 24.42 15.36
C GLN A 33 12.63 25.53 16.37
N ASP A 34 12.84 26.80 16.05
CA ASP A 34 12.45 27.92 16.91
C ASP A 34 12.01 29.16 16.09
N SER A 35 10.80 29.12 15.54
CA SER A 35 10.10 30.31 15.06
C SER A 35 8.58 30.20 15.27
N SER A 36 8.02 31.14 16.03
CA SER A 36 6.57 31.23 16.27
C SER A 36 5.77 31.80 15.09
N VAL A 37 6.39 31.92 13.92
CA VAL A 37 5.89 32.60 12.72
C VAL A 37 6.05 31.67 11.52
N LEU A 38 4.93 31.34 10.87
CA LEU A 38 4.93 30.59 9.61
C LEU A 38 4.94 31.61 8.45
N PRO A 39 6.02 31.69 7.63
CA PRO A 39 6.12 32.68 6.57
C PRO A 39 5.14 32.37 5.43
N ILE A 40 4.40 33.37 4.96
CA ILE A 40 3.50 33.23 3.79
C ILE A 40 4.21 33.63 2.51
N ASP A 41 3.94 32.88 1.45
CA ASP A 41 4.32 33.25 0.09
C ASP A 41 3.32 34.30 -0.47
N LEU A 42 3.71 35.57 -0.35
CA LEU A 42 2.86 36.71 -0.72
C LEU A 42 2.59 36.80 -2.22
N GLU A 43 3.54 36.35 -3.05
CA GLU A 43 3.39 36.44 -4.50
C GLU A 43 2.42 35.38 -5.01
N GLN A 44 2.48 34.14 -4.49
CA GLN A 44 1.46 33.13 -4.80
C GLN A 44 0.05 33.58 -4.41
N ALA A 45 -0.12 34.23 -3.26
CA ALA A 45 -1.41 34.79 -2.86
C ALA A 45 -1.90 35.90 -3.82
N ARG A 46 -0.99 36.77 -4.29
CA ARG A 46 -1.28 37.80 -5.30
C ARG A 46 -1.68 37.18 -6.64
N ILE A 47 -0.93 36.18 -7.11
CA ILE A 47 -1.18 35.44 -8.36
C ILE A 47 -2.56 34.78 -8.34
N GLN A 48 -2.92 34.05 -7.27
CA GLN A 48 -4.24 33.44 -7.15
C GLN A 48 -5.36 34.48 -7.29
N LEU A 49 -5.29 35.58 -6.56
CA LEU A 49 -6.34 36.59 -6.53
C LEU A 49 -6.46 37.32 -7.89
N LYS A 50 -5.34 37.63 -8.56
CA LYS A 50 -5.38 38.26 -9.90
C LYS A 50 -5.91 37.30 -10.99
N LEU A 51 -5.49 36.03 -10.99
CA LEU A 51 -6.00 35.05 -11.95
C LEU A 51 -7.51 34.80 -11.76
N LEU A 52 -7.99 34.73 -10.51
CA LEU A 52 -9.42 34.66 -10.17
C LEU A 52 -10.20 35.97 -10.40
N GLY A 53 -9.57 37.04 -10.91
CA GLY A 53 -10.28 38.26 -11.31
C GLY A 53 -10.72 39.16 -10.18
N TYR A 54 -9.93 39.26 -9.10
CA TYR A 54 -10.01 40.41 -8.19
C TYR A 54 -9.39 41.64 -8.84
N SER A 55 -10.07 42.78 -8.76
CA SER A 55 -9.44 44.06 -9.12
C SER A 55 -8.56 44.57 -7.97
N ASP A 56 -7.62 45.47 -8.28
CA ASP A 56 -6.68 45.99 -7.27
C ASP A 56 -7.39 46.73 -6.13
N ASP A 57 -8.57 47.34 -6.39
CA ASP A 57 -9.41 48.05 -5.42
C ASP A 57 -10.46 47.15 -4.69
N GLU A 58 -10.47 45.84 -4.92
CA GLU A 58 -11.53 44.95 -4.41
C GLU A 58 -11.26 44.42 -2.99
N THR A 59 -12.31 44.40 -2.16
CA THR A 59 -12.25 43.86 -0.79
C THR A 59 -12.21 42.32 -0.79
N VAL A 60 -11.14 41.74 -0.23
CA VAL A 60 -10.98 40.28 -0.13
C VAL A 60 -11.50 39.79 1.22
N PHE A 61 -12.49 38.89 1.19
CA PHE A 61 -13.15 38.38 2.39
C PHE A 61 -12.41 37.18 3.01
N LEU A 62 -11.41 37.46 3.86
CA LEU A 62 -10.56 36.46 4.51
C LEU A 62 -11.17 35.90 5.80
N ARG A 63 -10.99 34.61 6.07
CA ARG A 63 -11.26 33.98 7.38
C ARG A 63 -10.09 33.13 7.87
N LYS A 64 -9.95 33.05 9.20
CA LYS A 64 -9.03 32.13 9.89
C LYS A 64 -9.80 30.99 10.56
N LEU A 65 -9.56 29.73 10.19
CA LEU A 65 -10.24 28.57 10.80
C LEU A 65 -9.26 27.71 11.62
N LYS A 66 -9.71 27.26 12.81
CA LYS A 66 -8.90 26.51 13.81
C LYS A 66 -8.53 25.09 13.35
N ARG A 67 -7.47 24.52 13.95
CA ARG A 67 -7.26 23.05 14.02
C ARG A 67 -8.51 22.35 14.58
N LYS A 68 -8.91 21.24 13.97
CA LYS A 68 -10.25 20.60 14.08
C LYS A 68 -10.59 19.92 15.42
N ARG A 69 -9.74 20.04 16.46
CA ARG A 69 -9.84 19.26 17.72
C ARG A 69 -9.48 19.99 19.04
N MET A 70 -9.10 21.26 19.03
CA MET A 70 -8.91 22.01 20.28
C MET A 70 -10.24 22.24 21.02
N THR A 71 -10.30 21.90 22.31
CA THR A 71 -11.51 21.93 23.14
C THR A 71 -11.91 23.30 23.69
N ASP A 72 -11.25 24.39 23.27
CA ASP A 72 -11.61 25.76 23.73
C ASP A 72 -12.71 26.40 22.86
N THR A 73 -13.89 26.48 23.47
CA THR A 73 -15.12 27.06 22.92
C THR A 73 -15.17 28.60 22.95
N ARG A 74 -14.15 29.31 23.48
CA ARG A 74 -14.22 30.78 23.68
C ARG A 74 -13.62 31.64 22.58
N ALA A 75 -12.67 31.14 21.79
CA ALA A 75 -12.12 31.90 20.66
C ALA A 75 -13.07 31.89 19.45
N LYS A 76 -13.62 33.07 19.09
CA LYS A 76 -14.51 33.32 17.94
C LYS A 76 -13.84 33.09 16.58
N GLU A 77 -14.65 32.99 15.52
CA GLU A 77 -14.21 33.31 14.15
C GLU A 77 -13.73 34.77 14.08
N LEU A 78 -12.66 34.99 13.32
CA LEU A 78 -12.10 36.30 13.01
C LEU A 78 -12.01 36.41 11.49
N GLY A 79 -12.99 37.08 10.90
CA GLY A 79 -12.92 37.58 9.53
C GLY A 79 -12.01 38.81 9.47
N VAL A 80 -11.32 38.97 8.36
CA VAL A 80 -10.48 40.14 8.05
C VAL A 80 -10.88 40.64 6.68
N TYR A 81 -11.13 41.95 6.56
CA TYR A 81 -11.71 42.57 5.37
C TYR A 81 -10.85 43.74 4.88
N PRO A 82 -9.65 43.46 4.34
CA PRO A 82 -8.79 44.49 3.77
C PRO A 82 -9.49 45.09 2.55
N GLN A 83 -9.52 46.42 2.47
CA GLN A 83 -10.40 47.12 1.52
C GLN A 83 -10.03 46.90 0.05
N ASN A 84 -8.77 46.57 -0.22
CA ASN A 84 -8.19 46.42 -1.55
C ASN A 84 -7.14 45.28 -1.57
N LEU A 85 -6.60 44.95 -2.75
CA LEU A 85 -5.73 43.79 -2.93
C LEU A 85 -4.38 43.94 -2.21
N GLU A 86 -3.72 45.09 -2.29
CA GLU A 86 -2.42 45.28 -1.63
C GLU A 86 -2.54 45.39 -0.11
N ALA A 87 -3.66 45.92 0.42
CA ALA A 87 -4.00 45.79 1.85
C ALA A 87 -4.24 44.32 2.24
N THR A 88 -4.73 43.49 1.33
CA THR A 88 -4.86 42.05 1.54
C THR A 88 -3.49 41.40 1.66
N ILE A 89 -2.65 41.53 0.63
CA ILE A 89 -1.31 40.92 0.61
C ILE A 89 -0.45 41.39 1.79
N SER A 90 -0.42 42.69 2.08
CA SER A 90 0.35 43.24 3.21
C SER A 90 -0.15 42.83 4.59
N THR A 91 -1.43 42.46 4.75
CA THR A 91 -1.93 41.96 6.05
C THR A 91 -1.67 40.47 6.28
N LEU A 92 -1.48 39.65 5.23
CA LEU A 92 -1.26 38.20 5.33
C LEU A 92 -0.22 37.77 6.40
N PRO A 93 0.98 38.37 6.49
CA PRO A 93 1.99 37.97 7.48
C PRO A 93 1.55 38.23 8.93
N SER A 94 0.76 39.29 9.15
CA SER A 94 0.23 39.63 10.49
C SER A 94 -0.98 38.78 10.89
N ILE A 95 -1.62 38.10 9.93
CA ILE A 95 -2.81 37.29 10.19
C ILE A 95 -2.56 35.78 10.22
N GLN A 96 -1.43 35.28 9.68
CA GLN A 96 -1.03 33.88 9.86
C GLN A 96 -0.67 33.61 11.32
N ASP A 97 -1.26 32.55 11.90
CA ASP A 97 -0.89 32.05 13.22
C ASP A 97 -0.70 30.53 13.17
N PRO A 98 0.10 29.91 14.07
CA PRO A 98 0.41 28.48 14.01
C PRO A 98 -0.76 27.55 14.39
N TYR A 99 -1.96 28.09 14.66
CA TYR A 99 -3.15 27.34 15.06
C TYR A 99 -4.33 27.49 14.09
N ARG A 100 -4.25 28.39 13.09
CA ARG A 100 -5.31 28.64 12.11
C ARG A 100 -4.79 28.72 10.67
N GLY A 101 -5.47 28.02 9.77
CA GLY A 101 -5.25 28.18 8.33
C GLY A 101 -6.06 29.35 7.77
N ILE A 102 -5.54 29.99 6.72
CA ILE A 102 -6.19 31.10 6.02
C ILE A 102 -7.07 30.57 4.88
N TYR A 103 -8.23 31.19 4.74
CA TYR A 103 -9.21 30.96 3.68
C TYR A 103 -9.72 32.30 3.15
N PHE A 104 -10.25 32.30 1.93
CA PHE A 104 -10.94 33.43 1.33
C PHE A 104 -12.22 32.94 0.63
N VAL A 105 -13.22 33.82 0.49
CA VAL A 105 -14.43 33.54 -0.32
C VAL A 105 -14.09 33.76 -1.79
N VAL A 106 -14.18 32.71 -2.62
CA VAL A 106 -13.59 32.69 -3.98
C VAL A 106 -14.19 33.73 -4.94
N ASN A 107 -15.49 33.98 -4.84
CA ASN A 107 -16.23 34.86 -5.76
C ASN A 107 -16.37 36.30 -5.24
N GLY A 108 -15.64 36.68 -4.19
CA GLY A 108 -15.77 38.01 -3.57
C GLY A 108 -17.15 38.23 -2.92
N GLY A 109 -17.67 39.45 -3.02
CA GLY A 109 -19.02 39.81 -2.57
C GLY A 109 -19.23 39.90 -1.06
N GLY A 110 -19.05 38.79 -0.34
CA GLY A 110 -19.23 38.77 1.12
C GLY A 110 -19.13 37.38 1.77
N HIS A 111 -20.06 37.07 2.66
CA HIS A 111 -20.08 35.88 3.52
C HIS A 111 -21.41 35.12 3.51
N SER A 112 -22.41 35.60 2.78
CA SER A 112 -23.67 34.94 2.47
C SER A 112 -23.87 34.80 0.96
N LYS A 113 -24.73 33.87 0.53
CA LYS A 113 -25.11 33.71 -0.88
C LYS A 113 -25.62 35.01 -1.53
N LYS A 114 -26.27 35.88 -0.74
CA LYS A 114 -26.85 37.15 -1.22
C LYS A 114 -25.82 38.24 -1.52
N ASP A 115 -24.59 38.07 -1.02
CA ASP A 115 -23.54 39.08 -1.12
C ASP A 115 -22.77 38.90 -2.45
N VAL A 116 -22.85 37.71 -3.07
CA VAL A 116 -22.16 37.37 -4.32
C VAL A 116 -23.07 37.63 -5.51
N ALA A 117 -23.12 38.88 -5.98
CA ALA A 117 -23.93 39.25 -7.15
C ALA A 117 -23.34 38.76 -8.49
N HIS A 118 -22.02 38.62 -8.58
CA HIS A 118 -21.30 38.27 -9.82
C HIS A 118 -20.21 37.24 -9.51
N PRO A 119 -20.47 35.93 -9.71
CA PRO A 119 -19.47 34.89 -9.54
C PRO A 119 -18.29 35.08 -10.51
N LYS A 120 -17.07 34.88 -10.02
CA LYS A 120 -15.81 35.08 -10.75
C LYS A 120 -15.19 33.76 -11.24
N ALA A 121 -15.48 32.65 -10.58
CA ALA A 121 -14.90 31.35 -10.87
C ALA A 121 -15.82 30.19 -10.49
N VAL A 122 -15.63 29.04 -11.13
CA VAL A 122 -16.18 27.73 -10.75
C VAL A 122 -15.04 26.82 -10.31
N PHE A 123 -15.26 25.94 -9.33
CA PHE A 123 -14.16 25.23 -8.67
C PHE A 123 -14.57 23.91 -8.03
N PHE A 124 -13.61 22.99 -7.88
CA PHE A 124 -13.82 21.68 -7.24
C PHE A 124 -12.55 21.16 -6.56
N GLU A 125 -12.72 20.19 -5.65
CA GLU A 125 -11.67 19.38 -5.04
C GLU A 125 -12.21 17.97 -4.73
N PHE A 126 -11.34 16.99 -4.48
CA PHE A 126 -11.73 15.67 -3.98
C PHE A 126 -11.19 15.40 -2.58
N ASP A 127 -12.07 14.94 -1.68
CA ASP A 127 -11.75 14.50 -0.31
C ASP A 127 -11.28 13.03 -0.25
N ASP A 128 -11.55 12.23 -1.29
CA ASP A 128 -11.41 10.77 -1.30
C ASP A 128 -10.34 10.22 -2.27
N ARG A 129 -9.63 11.11 -2.99
CA ARG A 129 -8.55 10.76 -3.95
C ARG A 129 -7.20 11.35 -3.50
N PRO A 130 -6.07 10.66 -3.66
CA PRO A 130 -4.74 11.25 -3.44
C PRO A 130 -4.51 12.52 -4.29
N PRO A 131 -3.86 13.58 -3.78
CA PRO A 131 -3.61 14.81 -4.55
C PRO A 131 -2.94 14.58 -5.91
N GLU A 132 -2.00 13.64 -5.97
CA GLU A 132 -1.29 13.22 -7.18
C GLU A 132 -2.21 12.67 -8.29
N ASP A 133 -3.32 12.02 -7.92
CA ASP A 133 -4.31 11.52 -8.88
C ASP A 133 -5.29 12.63 -9.32
N GLN A 134 -5.40 13.73 -8.57
CA GLN A 134 -6.36 14.82 -8.86
C GLN A 134 -5.89 15.76 -9.98
N PHE A 135 -4.60 15.81 -10.30
CA PHE A 135 -4.01 16.81 -11.21
C PHE A 135 -4.61 16.80 -12.62
N LEU A 136 -4.83 15.61 -13.20
CA LEU A 136 -5.22 15.44 -14.60
C LEU A 136 -6.72 15.09 -14.79
N VAL A 137 -7.52 15.10 -13.73
CA VAL A 137 -8.95 14.74 -13.78
C VAL A 137 -9.73 15.57 -14.80
N TRP A 138 -9.36 16.83 -15.02
CA TRP A 138 -9.96 17.64 -16.09
C TRP A 138 -9.81 17.01 -17.48
N ARG A 139 -8.68 16.36 -17.78
CA ARG A 139 -8.46 15.65 -19.04
C ARG A 139 -9.26 14.34 -19.12
N GLU A 140 -9.42 13.63 -18.01
CA GLU A 140 -10.23 12.40 -17.95
C GLU A 140 -11.70 12.67 -18.27
N PHE A 141 -12.23 13.82 -17.85
CA PHE A 141 -13.63 14.21 -17.99
C PHE A 141 -13.91 15.16 -19.18
N GLY A 142 -12.92 15.42 -20.03
CA GLY A 142 -13.07 16.22 -21.26
C GLY A 142 -13.21 17.73 -21.04
N LEU A 143 -12.81 18.24 -19.87
CA LEU A 143 -12.80 19.67 -19.55
C LEU A 143 -11.57 20.37 -20.18
N PRO A 144 -11.62 21.70 -20.35
CA PRO A 144 -10.47 22.47 -20.80
C PRO A 144 -9.44 22.64 -19.68
N GLU A 145 -8.32 23.30 -19.98
CA GLU A 145 -7.23 23.51 -19.02
C GLU A 145 -7.64 24.45 -17.87
N PRO A 146 -7.40 24.10 -16.60
CA PRO A 146 -7.70 24.98 -15.47
C PRO A 146 -6.94 26.31 -15.54
N SER A 147 -7.62 27.39 -15.13
CA SER A 147 -6.98 28.68 -14.87
C SER A 147 -5.98 28.59 -13.71
N LEU A 148 -6.29 27.77 -12.69
CA LEU A 148 -5.43 27.58 -11.52
C LEU A 148 -5.65 26.21 -10.88
N GLN A 149 -4.58 25.58 -10.41
CA GLN A 149 -4.65 24.47 -9.46
C GLN A 149 -3.69 24.68 -8.28
N ILE A 150 -4.22 24.52 -7.07
CA ILE A 150 -3.48 24.64 -5.81
C ILE A 150 -3.42 23.29 -5.12
N LYS A 151 -2.21 22.80 -4.84
CA LYS A 151 -1.99 21.59 -4.07
C LYS A 151 -2.11 21.91 -2.58
N THR A 152 -3.02 21.23 -1.90
CA THR A 152 -3.09 21.26 -0.42
C THR A 152 -2.50 19.96 0.15
N ARG A 153 -2.71 19.70 1.44
CA ARG A 153 -2.27 18.49 2.12
C ARG A 153 -2.96 17.22 1.60
N HIS A 154 -4.26 17.29 1.37
CA HIS A 154 -5.12 16.12 1.09
C HIS A 154 -5.89 16.25 -0.24
N SER A 155 -5.96 17.45 -0.81
CA SER A 155 -6.76 17.76 -2.00
C SER A 155 -6.03 18.67 -2.99
N VAL A 156 -6.53 18.73 -4.23
CA VAL A 156 -6.17 19.73 -5.23
C VAL A 156 -7.38 20.62 -5.49
N HIS A 157 -7.27 21.88 -5.11
CA HIS A 157 -8.28 22.88 -5.45
C HIS A 157 -8.09 23.28 -6.91
N THR A 158 -9.02 22.91 -7.78
CA THR A 158 -9.02 23.26 -9.22
C THR A 158 -10.02 24.39 -9.48
N PHE A 159 -9.60 25.42 -10.20
CA PHE A 159 -10.41 26.61 -10.51
C PHE A 159 -10.42 26.92 -12.01
N TYR A 160 -11.59 27.34 -12.50
CA TYR A 160 -11.78 27.97 -13.81
C TYR A 160 -12.31 29.39 -13.59
N ALA A 161 -11.54 30.39 -14.00
CA ALA A 161 -11.91 31.80 -13.94
C ALA A 161 -12.83 32.15 -15.12
N LEU A 162 -13.86 32.95 -14.83
CA LEU A 162 -14.87 33.34 -15.80
C LEU A 162 -14.48 34.62 -16.58
N ASP A 163 -14.83 34.65 -17.85
CA ASP A 163 -14.83 35.84 -18.70
C ASP A 163 -16.25 36.42 -18.77
N GLY A 164 -16.53 37.43 -17.94
CA GLY A 164 -17.87 38.00 -17.74
C GLY A 164 -18.53 37.56 -16.43
N SER A 165 -19.82 37.89 -16.28
CA SER A 165 -20.65 37.52 -15.13
C SER A 165 -21.77 36.57 -15.54
N CYS A 166 -22.09 35.63 -14.66
CA CYS A 166 -23.26 34.75 -14.74
C CYS A 166 -24.24 35.09 -13.61
N ASP A 167 -25.49 34.63 -13.71
CA ASP A 167 -26.43 34.74 -12.59
C ASP A 167 -26.00 33.79 -11.44
N PRO A 168 -26.03 34.22 -10.17
CA PRO A 168 -25.69 33.35 -9.04
C PRO A 168 -26.51 32.06 -8.95
N LYS A 169 -27.75 32.03 -9.47
CA LYS A 169 -28.58 30.82 -9.51
C LYS A 169 -28.11 29.84 -10.59
N ASP A 170 -27.82 30.34 -11.80
CA ASP A 170 -27.26 29.53 -12.87
C ASP A 170 -25.89 28.97 -12.47
N TRP A 171 -25.07 29.78 -11.78
CA TRP A 171 -23.81 29.33 -11.18
C TRP A 171 -24.02 28.21 -10.15
N GLU A 172 -25.02 28.32 -9.26
CA GLU A 172 -25.31 27.26 -8.28
C GLU A 172 -25.72 25.95 -8.95
N ASP A 173 -26.60 26.00 -9.96
CA ASP A 173 -27.04 24.80 -10.67
C ASP A 173 -25.90 24.19 -11.51
N PHE A 174 -25.09 25.01 -12.18
CA PHE A 174 -23.90 24.51 -12.88
C PHE A 174 -22.85 23.93 -11.92
N GLN A 175 -22.58 24.56 -10.79
CA GLN A 175 -21.61 24.09 -9.81
C GLN A 175 -22.08 22.77 -9.16
N GLU A 176 -23.39 22.62 -8.91
CA GLU A 176 -23.99 21.35 -8.49
C GLU A 176 -23.91 20.27 -9.60
N ASP A 177 -24.16 20.62 -10.88
CA ASP A 177 -24.02 19.70 -12.02
C ASP A 177 -22.57 19.25 -12.24
N LEU A 178 -21.61 20.18 -12.20
CA LEU A 178 -20.18 19.96 -12.33
C LEU A 178 -19.68 18.97 -11.26
N ASN A 179 -20.08 19.17 -9.99
CA ASN A 179 -19.70 18.25 -8.92
C ASN A 179 -20.31 16.86 -9.10
N ALA A 180 -21.56 16.76 -9.59
CA ALA A 180 -22.19 15.47 -9.84
C ALA A 180 -21.56 14.73 -11.04
N TYR A 181 -21.12 15.46 -12.07
CA TYR A 181 -20.44 14.93 -13.25
C TYR A 181 -19.04 14.39 -12.91
N LEU A 182 -18.24 15.16 -12.14
CA LEU A 182 -16.87 14.77 -11.75
C LEU A 182 -16.80 13.77 -10.58
N GLY A 183 -17.83 13.76 -9.72
CA GLY A 183 -17.82 13.03 -8.45
C GLY A 183 -16.91 13.68 -7.39
N SER A 184 -16.83 15.01 -7.36
CA SER A 184 -16.04 15.82 -6.40
C SER A 184 -16.81 16.13 -5.10
N ASP A 185 -16.28 16.98 -4.21
CA ASP A 185 -16.96 17.39 -2.97
C ASP A 185 -18.31 18.07 -3.26
N GLN A 186 -19.41 17.33 -3.04
CA GLN A 186 -20.79 17.77 -3.21
C GLN A 186 -21.21 18.91 -2.25
N THR A 187 -20.35 19.30 -1.30
CA THR A 187 -20.57 20.46 -0.43
C THR A 187 -20.00 21.77 -1.00
N ILE A 188 -19.21 21.73 -2.09
CA ILE A 188 -18.78 22.93 -2.85
C ILE A 188 -19.94 23.40 -3.75
N LYS A 189 -20.97 23.98 -3.15
CA LYS A 189 -22.21 24.34 -3.87
C LYS A 189 -22.86 25.65 -3.43
N GLU A 190 -22.03 26.58 -2.99
CA GLU A 190 -22.43 27.92 -2.61
C GLU A 190 -21.43 28.92 -3.22
N PRO A 191 -21.88 30.00 -3.86
CA PRO A 191 -20.98 30.97 -4.50
C PRO A 191 -20.08 31.66 -3.48
N CYS A 192 -20.52 31.75 -2.21
CA CYS A 192 -19.76 32.25 -1.08
C CYS A 192 -18.85 31.21 -0.39
N ARG A 193 -18.57 30.04 -0.99
CA ARG A 193 -17.72 28.98 -0.41
C ARG A 193 -16.30 29.50 -0.15
N LEU A 194 -15.77 29.13 1.02
CA LEU A 194 -14.41 29.41 1.46
C LEU A 194 -13.43 28.36 0.91
N MET A 195 -12.37 28.80 0.23
CA MET A 195 -11.27 27.95 -0.23
C MET A 195 -9.92 28.41 0.36
N ARG A 196 -8.89 27.55 0.28
CA ARG A 196 -7.54 27.85 0.76
C ARG A 196 -6.91 28.98 -0.06
N LEU A 197 -6.20 29.88 0.62
CA LEU A 197 -5.36 30.88 -0.02
C LEU A 197 -3.97 30.30 -0.32
N ALA A 198 -3.47 30.50 -1.52
CA ALA A 198 -2.12 30.12 -1.95
C ALA A 198 -1.05 30.79 -1.09
N GLY A 199 0.10 30.14 -0.94
CA GLY A 199 1.19 30.59 -0.08
C GLY A 199 0.92 30.51 1.43
N SER A 200 -0.32 30.25 1.86
CA SER A 200 -0.72 30.10 3.27
C SER A 200 -0.68 28.64 3.75
N TRP A 201 -0.78 28.43 5.06
CA TRP A 201 -0.52 27.11 5.66
C TRP A 201 -1.80 26.30 5.97
N HIS A 202 -1.84 25.07 5.45
CA HIS A 202 -2.73 24.00 5.90
C HIS A 202 -2.18 23.45 7.22
N LEU A 203 -2.98 23.55 8.29
CA LEU A 203 -2.60 23.17 9.65
C LEU A 203 -3.56 22.10 10.20
N GLU A 204 -3.01 20.96 10.58
CA GLU A 204 -3.71 19.84 11.19
C GLU A 204 -3.02 19.43 12.51
N GLU A 205 -3.67 18.62 13.35
CA GLU A 205 -3.13 18.24 14.66
C GLU A 205 -2.35 16.92 14.59
N GLY A 206 -1.17 16.88 15.23
CA GLY A 206 -0.26 15.73 15.18
C GLY A 206 0.49 15.56 13.85
N LEU A 207 0.44 16.56 12.96
CA LEU A 207 0.98 16.52 11.61
C LEU A 207 1.73 17.81 11.26
N GLU A 208 2.82 17.69 10.49
CA GLU A 208 3.62 18.83 10.06
C GLU A 208 2.82 19.81 9.18
N PRO A 209 2.96 21.14 9.36
CA PRO A 209 2.36 22.15 8.49
C PRO A 209 2.64 21.92 7.00
N THR A 210 1.66 22.22 6.14
CA THR A 210 1.82 22.10 4.68
C THR A 210 1.42 23.40 4.01
N ARG A 211 2.33 24.03 3.26
CA ARG A 211 2.02 25.23 2.48
C ARG A 211 1.07 24.86 1.32
N CYS A 212 0.06 25.69 1.07
CA CYS A 212 -0.87 25.50 -0.04
C CYS A 212 -0.27 26.18 -1.27
N ASP A 213 0.32 25.41 -2.19
CA ASP A 213 1.10 25.97 -3.30
C ASP A 213 0.42 25.80 -4.65
N ILE A 214 0.52 26.84 -5.48
CA ILE A 214 0.19 26.81 -6.90
C ILE A 214 1.23 25.93 -7.59
N PHE A 215 0.77 24.91 -8.31
CA PHE A 215 1.65 24.04 -9.12
C PHE A 215 1.27 24.05 -10.61
N HIS A 216 0.05 24.50 -10.94
CA HIS A 216 -0.39 24.77 -12.31
C HIS A 216 -1.18 26.07 -12.33
N GLN A 217 -0.90 26.90 -13.33
CA GLN A 217 -1.60 28.16 -13.60
C GLN A 217 -1.63 28.38 -15.11
N SER A 218 -2.70 28.97 -15.61
CA SER A 218 -2.79 29.47 -16.98
C SER A 218 -3.51 30.82 -16.99
N GLU A 219 -3.30 31.61 -18.04
CA GLU A 219 -4.07 32.85 -18.25
C GLU A 219 -5.47 32.57 -18.83
N ALA A 220 -5.85 31.30 -18.95
CA ALA A 220 -7.11 30.89 -19.56
C ALA A 220 -8.32 31.36 -18.72
N ARG A 221 -9.27 31.98 -19.41
CA ARG A 221 -10.59 32.36 -18.88
C ARG A 221 -11.65 31.83 -19.83
N TYR A 222 -12.82 31.53 -19.29
CA TYR A 222 -13.88 30.83 -20.00
C TYR A 222 -15.20 31.55 -19.84
N ARG A 223 -16.02 31.62 -20.89
CA ARG A 223 -17.39 32.08 -20.72
C ARG A 223 -18.19 31.02 -19.98
N PHE A 224 -19.17 31.48 -19.21
CA PHE A 224 -19.99 30.58 -18.42
C PHE A 224 -20.76 29.59 -19.31
N GLU A 225 -21.23 30.04 -20.48
CA GLU A 225 -21.93 29.25 -21.48
C GLU A 225 -21.04 28.16 -22.10
N GLU A 226 -19.75 28.47 -22.29
CA GLU A 226 -18.77 27.53 -22.83
C GLU A 226 -18.55 26.37 -21.85
N LEU A 227 -18.29 26.66 -20.57
CA LEU A 227 -18.20 25.65 -19.52
C LEU A 227 -19.54 24.90 -19.33
N ARG A 228 -20.67 25.61 -19.39
CA ARG A 228 -22.00 25.01 -19.26
C ARG A 228 -22.30 24.03 -20.38
N SER A 229 -21.84 24.28 -21.60
CA SER A 229 -22.05 23.40 -22.75
C SER A 229 -21.34 22.04 -22.63
N LEU A 230 -20.27 21.96 -21.84
CA LEU A 230 -19.48 20.75 -21.63
C LEU A 230 -20.04 19.84 -20.52
N ILE A 231 -20.81 20.40 -19.58
CA ILE A 231 -21.40 19.66 -18.47
C ILE A 231 -22.86 19.34 -18.80
N PRO A 232 -23.25 18.05 -18.95
CA PRO A 232 -24.62 17.68 -19.23
C PRO A 232 -25.53 18.17 -18.10
N ALA A 233 -26.51 19.00 -18.45
CA ALA A 233 -27.45 19.52 -17.48
C ALA A 233 -28.19 18.39 -16.77
N ARG A 234 -28.31 18.45 -15.44
CA ARG A 234 -29.25 17.59 -14.71
C ARG A 234 -30.64 17.80 -15.32
N THR A 235 -31.19 16.75 -15.91
CA THR A 235 -32.53 16.80 -16.53
C THR A 235 -33.54 17.26 -15.47
N THR A 236 -34.37 18.24 -15.81
CA THR A 236 -35.23 18.96 -14.85
C THR A 236 -36.43 18.13 -14.37
N ILE A 237 -36.14 17.08 -13.61
CA ILE A 237 -36.94 16.72 -12.45
C ILE A 237 -36.62 17.82 -11.42
N GLU A 238 -37.61 18.64 -11.07
CA GLU A 238 -37.40 19.83 -10.23
C GLU A 238 -36.77 19.46 -8.87
N THR A 239 -35.60 20.05 -8.59
CA THR A 239 -34.95 20.10 -7.26
C THR A 239 -35.03 18.82 -6.42
N ALA A 240 -34.47 17.74 -6.96
CA ALA A 240 -34.35 16.48 -6.23
C ALA A 240 -33.63 16.65 -4.88
N THR A 241 -34.22 16.12 -3.81
CA THR A 241 -33.37 15.59 -2.72
C THR A 241 -32.74 14.31 -3.25
N ALA A 242 -31.41 14.28 -3.39
CA ALA A 242 -30.69 13.17 -4.00
C ALA A 242 -30.93 11.86 -3.23
N HIS A 243 -31.57 10.90 -3.88
CA HIS A 243 -32.05 9.70 -3.22
C HIS A 243 -31.86 8.43 -4.06
N HIS A 244 -30.99 7.55 -3.53
CA HIS A 244 -31.23 6.11 -3.50
C HIS A 244 -32.69 5.80 -3.05
N PRO A 245 -33.26 4.60 -3.31
CA PRO A 245 -34.67 4.20 -3.08
C PRO A 245 -35.33 4.46 -1.70
N LYS A 246 -34.63 5.09 -0.75
CA LYS A 246 -35.16 5.70 0.46
C LYS A 246 -36.07 6.91 0.21
N THR A 247 -36.10 7.55 -0.98
CA THR A 247 -37.01 8.69 -1.29
C THR A 247 -38.43 8.31 -0.95
N HIS A 248 -38.92 7.26 -1.61
CA HIS A 248 -40.34 7.07 -1.80
C HIS A 248 -41.03 6.82 -0.46
N LEU A 249 -40.44 5.93 0.36
CA LEU A 249 -40.89 5.65 1.72
C LEU A 249 -40.67 6.84 2.67
N SER A 250 -39.51 7.53 2.63
CA SER A 250 -39.24 8.63 3.57
C SER A 250 -40.09 9.88 3.31
N GLN A 251 -40.41 10.12 2.03
CA GLN A 251 -41.26 11.21 1.58
C GLN A 251 -42.74 10.88 1.81
N MET A 252 -43.23 9.72 1.37
CA MET A 252 -44.60 9.27 1.68
C MET A 252 -44.84 9.19 3.19
N LEU A 253 -43.84 8.78 3.99
CA LEU A 253 -43.95 8.78 5.44
C LEU A 253 -44.33 10.16 5.97
N ARG A 254 -43.62 11.21 5.55
CA ARG A 254 -43.83 12.59 6.03
C ARG A 254 -45.06 13.27 5.42
N GLU A 255 -45.28 13.11 4.13
CA GLU A 255 -46.27 13.88 3.38
C GLU A 255 -47.63 13.19 3.30
N GLN A 256 -47.68 11.86 3.43
CA GLN A 256 -48.88 11.07 3.12
C GLN A 256 -49.33 10.13 4.25
N ILE A 257 -48.41 9.64 5.09
CA ILE A 257 -48.72 8.65 6.14
C ILE A 257 -48.86 9.32 7.50
N LEU A 258 -47.79 9.97 8.01
CA LEU A 258 -47.79 10.63 9.32
C LEU A 258 -48.91 11.69 9.50
N PRO A 259 -49.32 12.48 8.49
CA PRO A 259 -50.42 13.43 8.62
C PRO A 259 -51.82 12.79 8.66
N ARG A 260 -51.96 11.50 8.32
CA ARG A 260 -53.24 10.77 8.29
C ARG A 260 -53.50 9.93 9.55
N LEU A 261 -52.49 9.74 10.40
CA LEU A 261 -52.62 8.95 11.64
C LEU A 261 -53.33 9.76 12.74
N SER A 262 -54.34 9.17 13.39
CA SER A 262 -54.84 9.67 14.68
C SER A 262 -53.82 9.46 15.81
N PRO A 263 -53.95 10.12 16.98
CA PRO A 263 -53.07 9.88 18.12
C PRO A 263 -52.98 8.41 18.55
N GLU A 264 -54.10 7.70 18.50
CA GLU A 264 -54.18 6.28 18.84
C GLU A 264 -53.45 5.37 17.83
N GLN A 265 -53.46 5.73 16.54
CA GLN A 265 -52.68 5.04 15.51
C GLN A 265 -51.20 5.47 15.51
N ALA A 266 -50.88 6.71 15.87
CA ALA A 266 -49.49 7.15 16.02
C ALA A 266 -48.80 6.49 17.22
N PHE A 267 -49.51 6.34 18.34
CA PHE A 267 -48.97 5.96 19.64
C PHE A 267 -49.80 4.82 20.29
N THR A 268 -49.55 3.59 19.84
CA THR A 268 -50.43 2.41 20.02
C THR A 268 -50.39 1.72 21.38
N TRP A 269 -49.55 2.12 22.34
CA TRP A 269 -49.56 1.52 23.69
C TRP A 269 -50.83 1.90 24.44
N SER A 270 -51.72 0.92 24.62
CA SER A 270 -53.05 1.11 25.25
C SER A 270 -53.01 1.68 26.66
N GLY A 271 -51.90 1.54 27.38
CA GLY A 271 -51.68 2.12 28.71
C GLY A 271 -51.60 3.65 28.74
N HIS A 272 -51.56 4.35 27.60
CA HIS A 272 -51.39 5.81 27.55
C HIS A 272 -52.48 6.60 28.28
N ASN A 273 -53.73 6.13 28.34
CA ASN A 273 -54.83 6.77 29.09
C ASN A 273 -54.96 8.28 28.84
N TRP A 274 -55.22 8.67 27.58
CA TRP A 274 -55.10 10.03 27.08
C TRP A 274 -55.98 11.06 27.81
N GLN A 275 -55.34 12.16 28.23
CA GLN A 275 -55.97 13.35 28.82
C GLN A 275 -55.64 14.58 27.96
N GLY A 276 -56.66 15.34 27.57
CA GLY A 276 -56.49 16.57 26.79
C GLY A 276 -57.63 16.78 25.78
N ASP A 277 -57.46 17.78 24.93
CA ASP A 277 -58.46 18.18 23.93
C ASP A 277 -57.93 17.83 22.53
N LYS A 278 -58.52 16.79 21.91
CA LYS A 278 -58.15 16.32 20.57
C LYS A 278 -58.29 17.43 19.51
N ALA A 279 -59.29 18.29 19.63
CA ALA A 279 -59.53 19.37 18.66
C ALA A 279 -58.51 20.51 18.77
N LYS A 280 -57.72 20.57 19.86
CA LYS A 280 -56.64 21.55 20.08
C LYS A 280 -55.24 20.96 19.84
N GLY A 281 -55.14 19.76 19.27
CA GLY A 281 -53.86 19.16 18.85
C GLY A 281 -52.91 18.77 20.00
N LYS A 282 -53.39 18.67 21.25
CA LYS A 282 -52.54 18.52 22.44
C LYS A 282 -53.13 17.52 23.44
N LEU A 283 -52.47 16.37 23.59
CA LEU A 283 -52.81 15.32 24.55
C LEU A 283 -51.62 15.01 25.47
N ARG A 284 -51.91 14.37 26.61
CA ARG A 284 -50.92 13.87 27.56
C ARG A 284 -51.36 12.51 28.08
N GLY A 285 -50.41 11.67 28.48
CA GLY A 285 -50.70 10.33 28.96
C GLY A 285 -49.56 9.69 29.75
N CYS A 286 -49.78 8.45 30.18
CA CYS A 286 -48.76 7.60 30.80
C CYS A 286 -47.61 7.34 29.80
N CYS A 287 -46.42 7.06 30.32
CA CYS A 287 -45.24 6.77 29.50
C CYS A 287 -44.98 5.26 29.43
N PRO A 288 -44.80 4.65 28.24
CA PRO A 288 -44.58 3.20 28.11
C PRO A 288 -43.31 2.69 28.82
N TRP A 289 -42.30 3.54 29.00
CA TRP A 289 -40.97 3.15 29.50
C TRP A 289 -40.67 3.55 30.94
N HIS A 290 -41.57 4.28 31.62
CA HIS A 290 -41.48 4.52 33.07
C HIS A 290 -42.82 4.90 33.68
N GLU A 291 -43.08 4.47 34.92
CA GLU A 291 -44.21 4.96 35.71
C GLU A 291 -43.97 6.42 36.15
N SER A 292 -45.00 7.26 36.04
CA SER A 292 -44.94 8.64 36.54
C SER A 292 -46.10 8.93 37.49
N LYS A 293 -45.81 9.60 38.60
CA LYS A 293 -46.78 9.89 39.67
C LYS A 293 -47.97 10.76 39.23
N SER A 294 -47.92 11.35 38.03
CA SER A 294 -48.98 12.19 37.47
C SER A 294 -49.76 11.55 36.32
N GLY A 295 -49.38 10.34 35.86
CA GLY A 295 -50.02 9.66 34.72
C GLY A 295 -50.00 10.43 33.39
N THR A 296 -49.14 11.45 33.26
CA THR A 296 -49.21 12.47 32.19
C THR A 296 -47.83 12.87 31.65
N ALA A 297 -46.82 12.00 31.80
CA ALA A 297 -45.42 12.27 31.45
C ALA A 297 -45.10 12.09 29.95
N PHE A 298 -45.99 11.51 29.16
CA PHE A 298 -45.90 11.42 27.71
C PHE A 298 -46.75 12.55 27.10
N TYR A 299 -46.12 13.53 26.46
CA TYR A 299 -46.78 14.71 25.89
C TYR A 299 -46.84 14.59 24.37
N THR A 300 -47.99 14.90 23.76
CA THR A 300 -48.12 15.00 22.31
C THR A 300 -48.53 16.41 21.88
N ASP A 301 -48.09 16.80 20.69
CA ASP A 301 -48.30 18.11 20.08
C ASP A 301 -48.45 17.91 18.57
N LEU A 302 -49.47 18.51 17.96
CA LEU A 302 -49.71 18.46 16.52
C LEU A 302 -48.93 19.59 15.83
N LYS A 303 -47.96 19.24 14.98
CA LYS A 303 -47.09 20.20 14.28
C LYS A 303 -47.12 19.94 12.79
N ASP A 304 -47.49 20.96 12.02
CA ASP A 304 -47.51 20.90 10.55
C ASP A 304 -48.33 19.70 10.02
N GLY A 305 -49.41 19.36 10.74
CA GLY A 305 -50.28 18.21 10.48
C GLY A 305 -49.80 16.87 11.06
N ILE A 306 -48.58 16.78 11.58
CA ILE A 306 -47.96 15.55 12.10
C ILE A 306 -48.00 15.52 13.63
N TRP A 307 -48.43 14.38 14.19
CA TRP A 307 -48.34 14.14 15.64
C TRP A 307 -46.90 13.84 16.06
N VAL A 308 -46.34 14.70 16.92
CA VAL A 308 -45.05 14.48 17.57
C VAL A 308 -45.22 14.28 19.07
N TRP A 309 -44.30 13.54 19.69
CA TRP A 309 -44.30 13.25 21.12
C TRP A 309 -42.99 13.61 21.80
N ARG A 310 -43.05 13.80 23.12
CA ARG A 310 -41.88 13.95 24.00
C ARG A 310 -42.18 13.42 25.39
N CYS A 311 -41.22 12.72 25.99
CA CYS A 311 -41.22 12.45 27.42
C CYS A 311 -40.01 13.12 28.10
N PRO A 312 -40.21 14.18 28.91
CA PRO A 312 -39.11 14.87 29.59
C PRO A 312 -38.28 13.95 30.50
N SER A 313 -38.92 13.06 31.27
CA SER A 313 -38.24 12.12 32.18
C SER A 313 -37.31 11.15 31.45
N CYS A 314 -37.68 10.73 30.24
CA CYS A 314 -36.88 9.82 29.42
C CYS A 314 -35.83 10.55 28.56
N GLY A 315 -35.90 11.89 28.47
CA GLY A 315 -35.01 12.69 27.63
C GLY A 315 -35.21 12.56 26.12
N PHE A 316 -36.23 11.82 25.65
CA PHE A 316 -36.45 11.52 24.23
C PHE A 316 -37.89 11.77 23.74
N GLY A 317 -38.04 11.79 22.41
CA GLY A 317 -39.28 12.07 21.67
C GLY A 317 -39.05 11.96 20.16
N GLY A 318 -40.11 12.10 19.35
CA GLY A 318 -40.06 11.96 17.90
C GLY A 318 -41.46 11.98 17.24
N THR A 319 -41.61 11.31 16.10
CA THR A 319 -42.89 11.02 15.42
C THR A 319 -43.42 9.63 15.83
N ALA A 320 -44.45 9.14 15.14
CA ALA A 320 -44.90 7.74 15.24
C ALA A 320 -43.80 6.72 14.87
N LEU A 321 -42.86 7.05 13.98
CA LEU A 321 -41.78 6.14 13.56
C LEU A 321 -40.81 5.85 14.72
N GLU A 322 -40.26 6.90 15.34
CA GLU A 322 -39.34 6.76 16.47
C GLU A 322 -40.06 6.28 17.74
N TYR A 323 -41.39 6.34 17.78
CA TYR A 323 -42.21 5.69 18.80
C TYR A 323 -42.29 4.17 18.58
N ARG A 324 -42.77 3.72 17.41
CA ARG A 324 -42.97 2.28 17.12
C ARG A 324 -41.66 1.51 17.25
N ASP A 325 -40.56 2.07 16.75
CA ASP A 325 -39.23 1.47 16.92
C ASP A 325 -38.86 1.26 18.40
N ARG A 326 -39.13 2.24 19.28
CA ARG A 326 -38.85 2.16 20.74
C ARG A 326 -39.82 1.26 21.51
N ILE A 327 -41.05 1.06 21.04
CA ILE A 327 -41.95 0.02 21.57
C ILE A 327 -41.41 -1.36 21.18
N GLN A 328 -40.90 -1.52 19.95
CA GLN A 328 -40.19 -2.71 19.46
C GLN A 328 -38.70 -2.72 19.88
N ALA A 329 -38.40 -2.29 21.12
CA ALA A 329 -37.09 -2.28 21.78
C ALA A 329 -35.90 -1.66 21.01
N GLY A 330 -36.15 -0.80 20.02
CA GLY A 330 -35.13 -0.13 19.20
C GLY A 330 -34.57 1.17 19.81
N ASP A 331 -33.52 1.71 19.17
CA ASP A 331 -32.81 2.93 19.61
C ASP A 331 -33.57 4.22 19.28
N GLY A 332 -34.71 4.12 18.58
CA GLY A 332 -35.52 5.21 18.03
C GLY A 332 -34.97 5.78 16.72
N LYS A 333 -34.11 5.06 15.99
CA LYS A 333 -33.53 5.47 14.71
C LYS A 333 -33.49 4.29 13.73
N PRO A 334 -34.65 3.71 13.34
CA PRO A 334 -34.71 2.53 12.48
C PRO A 334 -34.06 2.78 11.11
N ARG A 335 -33.36 1.77 10.58
CA ARG A 335 -32.62 1.82 9.31
C ARG A 335 -32.81 0.53 8.53
N GLY A 336 -32.61 0.59 7.21
CA GLY A 336 -32.66 -0.59 6.33
C GLY A 336 -34.03 -1.30 6.42
N PRO A 337 -34.08 -2.64 6.41
CA PRO A 337 -35.33 -3.38 6.46
C PRO A 337 -36.26 -3.01 7.63
N LYS A 338 -35.72 -2.70 8.82
CA LYS A 338 -36.55 -2.29 9.98
C LYS A 338 -37.27 -0.95 9.74
N PHE A 339 -36.66 -0.04 8.98
CA PHE A 339 -37.32 1.20 8.57
C PHE A 339 -38.47 0.90 7.60
N VAL A 340 -38.24 0.04 6.59
CA VAL A 340 -39.27 -0.31 5.58
C VAL A 340 -40.49 -0.94 6.24
N ALA A 341 -40.30 -1.98 7.07
CA ALA A 341 -41.39 -2.68 7.76
C ALA A 341 -42.21 -1.75 8.68
N LEU A 342 -41.55 -0.81 9.38
CA LEU A 342 -42.24 0.19 10.21
C LEU A 342 -43.00 1.24 9.38
N VAL A 343 -42.52 1.59 8.19
CA VAL A 343 -43.26 2.48 7.28
C VAL A 343 -44.44 1.75 6.65
N GLU A 344 -44.34 0.45 6.34
CA GLU A 344 -45.46 -0.40 5.88
C GLU A 344 -46.53 -0.57 6.97
N GLU A 345 -46.11 -0.78 8.23
CA GLU A 345 -46.99 -0.82 9.41
C GLU A 345 -47.78 0.49 9.57
N LEU A 346 -47.08 1.63 9.52
CA LEU A 346 -47.70 2.96 9.60
C LEU A 346 -48.55 3.31 8.37
N ALA A 347 -48.15 2.88 7.16
CA ALA A 347 -48.92 3.10 5.93
C ALA A 347 -50.27 2.36 5.97
N ARG A 348 -50.26 1.10 6.44
CA ARG A 348 -51.47 0.29 6.65
C ARG A 348 -52.42 0.97 7.64
N ASP A 349 -51.89 1.40 8.79
CA ASP A 349 -52.68 2.10 9.81
C ASP A 349 -53.20 3.48 9.33
N ALA A 350 -52.49 4.14 8.41
CA ALA A 350 -52.90 5.39 7.78
C ALA A 350 -53.84 5.23 6.56
N GLY A 351 -54.14 3.99 6.14
CA GLY A 351 -54.95 3.70 4.94
C GLY A 351 -54.27 4.08 3.62
N VAL A 352 -52.94 4.09 3.56
CA VAL A 352 -52.15 4.52 2.39
C VAL A 352 -51.57 3.31 1.66
N SER A 353 -51.98 3.13 0.39
CA SER A 353 -51.34 2.17 -0.51
C SER A 353 -49.93 2.64 -0.87
N LEU A 354 -48.92 1.89 -0.43
CA LEU A 354 -47.56 1.99 -0.96
C LEU A 354 -47.50 1.35 -2.37
N PRO A 355 -46.58 1.78 -3.26
CA PRO A 355 -46.29 1.03 -4.49
C PRO A 355 -45.73 -0.36 -4.17
N ASP A 356 -45.81 -1.30 -5.12
CA ASP A 356 -45.41 -2.70 -4.95
C ASP A 356 -43.92 -2.89 -4.59
N HIS A 357 -43.60 -2.80 -3.30
CA HIS A 357 -42.38 -3.38 -2.75
C HIS A 357 -42.55 -4.90 -2.62
N ALA A 358 -42.35 -5.61 -3.73
CA ALA A 358 -42.29 -7.07 -3.73
C ALA A 358 -41.03 -7.56 -2.97
N PRO A 359 -41.18 -8.27 -1.83
CA PRO A 359 -40.06 -9.00 -1.25
C PRO A 359 -39.75 -10.25 -2.09
N PRO A 360 -38.48 -10.64 -2.25
CA PRO A 360 -38.12 -11.81 -3.06
C PRO A 360 -38.42 -13.14 -2.36
N GLY A 361 -39.69 -13.54 -2.38
CA GLY A 361 -40.12 -14.95 -2.30
C GLY A 361 -40.65 -15.45 -0.95
N ALA A 362 -41.97 -15.63 -0.87
CA ALA A 362 -42.65 -16.74 -0.16
C ALA A 362 -44.15 -16.76 -0.52
N ASN A 363 -44.58 -17.65 -1.41
CA ASN A 363 -46.02 -17.93 -1.58
C ASN A 363 -46.53 -18.71 -0.36
N GLN A 364 -47.65 -18.29 0.22
CA GLN A 364 -48.42 -19.10 1.17
C GLN A 364 -49.64 -19.66 0.44
N ASN A 365 -49.68 -20.99 0.28
CA ASN A 365 -50.79 -21.71 -0.32
C ASN A 365 -51.71 -22.25 0.79
N THR A 366 -52.80 -21.54 1.06
CA THR A 366 -54.02 -22.04 1.70
C THR A 366 -55.19 -21.28 1.07
N GLY A 367 -56.10 -21.86 0.27
CA GLY A 367 -56.28 -23.27 -0.06
C GLY A 367 -57.61 -23.78 0.48
N GLU A 368 -58.69 -23.50 -0.25
CA GLU A 368 -60.00 -24.13 -0.13
C GLU A 368 -60.71 -24.02 -1.51
N ASP A 369 -61.31 -25.13 -1.96
CA ASP A 369 -62.02 -25.25 -3.24
C ASP A 369 -63.50 -24.85 -3.10
N GLU A 370 -64.09 -24.32 -4.18
CA GLU A 370 -65.39 -24.76 -4.73
C GLU A 370 -65.69 -23.98 -6.04
N GLY A 371 -66.47 -24.56 -6.98
CA GLY A 371 -67.20 -23.71 -7.97
C GLY A 371 -67.06 -23.93 -9.50
N ASP A 372 -66.82 -25.15 -9.99
CA ASP A 372 -67.32 -25.64 -11.30
C ASP A 372 -66.71 -25.11 -12.66
N ARG A 373 -67.22 -25.69 -13.76
CA ARG A 373 -66.74 -25.76 -15.16
C ARG A 373 -67.47 -24.78 -16.13
N PRO A 374 -67.21 -24.73 -17.48
CA PRO A 374 -66.25 -25.51 -18.30
C PRO A 374 -65.34 -24.72 -19.29
N GLU A 375 -64.35 -25.46 -19.80
CA GLU A 375 -63.70 -25.42 -21.12
C GLU A 375 -64.14 -24.38 -22.18
N SER A 376 -63.19 -23.58 -22.67
CA SER A 376 -63.09 -23.26 -24.11
C SER A 376 -61.64 -22.98 -24.56
N LYS A 377 -61.27 -23.61 -25.68
CA LYS A 377 -59.97 -23.71 -26.33
C LYS A 377 -59.10 -22.45 -26.47
N GLU A 378 -57.78 -22.70 -26.46
CA GLU A 378 -56.76 -22.15 -27.37
C GLU A 378 -56.74 -20.63 -27.65
N HIS A 379 -55.84 -19.92 -26.96
CA HIS A 379 -55.02 -18.91 -27.61
C HIS A 379 -53.66 -18.80 -26.91
N GLU A 380 -52.57 -19.05 -27.64
CA GLU A 380 -51.24 -18.67 -27.18
C GLU A 380 -51.08 -17.14 -27.23
N SER A 381 -50.63 -16.54 -26.12
CA SER A 381 -50.03 -15.21 -26.15
C SER A 381 -48.96 -15.09 -25.06
N VAL A 382 -47.69 -15.24 -25.47
CA VAL A 382 -46.53 -15.06 -24.60
C VAL A 382 -46.47 -13.60 -24.15
N ASN A 383 -46.43 -13.35 -22.83
CA ASN A 383 -46.35 -11.99 -22.28
C ASN A 383 -45.19 -11.89 -21.28
N GLY A 384 -43.96 -11.93 -21.81
CA GLY A 384 -42.72 -12.02 -21.03
C GLY A 384 -42.30 -10.70 -20.39
N LYS A 385 -42.56 -10.52 -19.09
CA LYS A 385 -41.83 -9.53 -18.28
C LYS A 385 -40.38 -9.98 -18.13
N ALA A 386 -39.45 -9.20 -18.70
CA ALA A 386 -38.02 -9.52 -18.64
C ALA A 386 -37.50 -9.58 -17.18
N PRO A 387 -36.60 -10.52 -16.85
CA PRO A 387 -36.20 -10.79 -15.47
C PRO A 387 -35.54 -9.59 -14.76
N PRO A 388 -35.65 -9.52 -13.40
CA PRO A 388 -34.98 -8.50 -12.60
C PRO A 388 -33.46 -8.50 -12.78
N VAL A 389 -32.85 -7.30 -12.80
CA VAL A 389 -31.40 -7.15 -13.01
C VAL A 389 -30.58 -7.81 -11.90
N ALA A 390 -31.11 -7.88 -10.68
CA ALA A 390 -30.48 -8.61 -9.57
C ALA A 390 -30.37 -10.12 -9.83
N ASN A 391 -31.39 -10.73 -10.47
CA ASN A 391 -31.36 -12.15 -10.82
C ASN A 391 -30.34 -12.37 -11.93
N LEU A 392 -30.37 -11.57 -13.01
CA LEU A 392 -29.38 -11.65 -14.09
C LEU A 392 -27.93 -11.55 -13.59
N LEU A 393 -27.66 -10.71 -12.58
CA LEU A 393 -26.35 -10.63 -11.93
C LEU A 393 -26.00 -11.89 -11.12
N ILE A 394 -26.98 -12.51 -10.43
CA ILE A 394 -26.78 -13.77 -9.70
C ILE A 394 -26.57 -14.93 -10.67
N ASP A 395 -27.27 -14.94 -11.79
CA ASP A 395 -27.18 -15.96 -12.84
C ASP A 395 -25.82 -15.87 -13.55
N LEU A 396 -25.40 -14.69 -14.00
CA LEU A 396 -24.06 -14.45 -14.55
C LEU A 396 -22.95 -14.74 -13.53
N ALA A 397 -23.20 -14.51 -12.25
CA ALA A 397 -22.27 -14.86 -11.19
C ALA A 397 -22.08 -16.37 -11.02
N THR A 398 -23.00 -17.24 -11.50
CA THR A 398 -22.80 -18.71 -11.46
C THR A 398 -21.66 -19.20 -12.34
N CYS A 399 -21.20 -18.39 -13.30
CA CYS A 399 -20.04 -18.68 -14.15
C CYS A 399 -18.68 -18.58 -13.43
N ALA A 400 -18.66 -18.37 -12.11
CA ALA A 400 -17.46 -18.23 -11.29
C ALA A 400 -17.49 -19.17 -10.07
N GLU A 401 -16.32 -19.67 -9.67
CA GLU A 401 -16.21 -20.53 -8.49
C GLU A 401 -15.88 -19.71 -7.24
N TYR A 402 -16.79 -19.68 -6.27
CA TYR A 402 -16.61 -18.95 -5.01
C TYR A 402 -16.02 -19.82 -3.89
N TRP A 403 -15.12 -19.22 -3.12
CA TRP A 403 -14.42 -19.83 -1.99
C TRP A 403 -13.93 -18.76 -1.00
N VAL A 404 -13.47 -19.17 0.18
CA VAL A 404 -13.15 -18.29 1.32
C VAL A 404 -11.73 -18.55 1.85
N SER A 405 -10.92 -17.51 1.98
CA SER A 405 -9.55 -17.62 2.52
C SER A 405 -9.51 -17.68 4.06
N PRO A 406 -8.37 -18.07 4.68
CA PRO A 406 -8.26 -18.18 6.15
C PRO A 406 -8.53 -16.88 6.92
N ASP A 407 -8.32 -15.71 6.30
CA ASP A 407 -8.67 -14.38 6.84
C ASP A 407 -10.16 -14.01 6.67
N ARG A 408 -11.00 -14.96 6.24
CA ARG A 408 -12.43 -14.82 5.91
C ARG A 408 -12.75 -13.90 4.72
N THR A 409 -11.75 -13.50 3.91
CA THR A 409 -12.02 -12.80 2.65
C THR A 409 -12.64 -13.76 1.63
N VAL A 410 -13.67 -13.31 0.90
CA VAL A 410 -14.32 -14.11 -0.15
C VAL A 410 -13.73 -13.79 -1.53
N TYR A 411 -13.37 -14.86 -2.25
CA TYR A 411 -12.78 -14.84 -3.58
C TYR A 411 -13.66 -15.55 -4.60
N ALA A 412 -13.47 -15.21 -5.87
CA ALA A 412 -14.02 -15.91 -7.01
C ALA A 412 -12.91 -16.23 -8.01
N ASP A 413 -12.81 -17.49 -8.43
CA ASP A 413 -12.05 -17.87 -9.61
C ASP A 413 -12.96 -17.70 -10.84
N VAL A 414 -12.67 -16.70 -11.68
CA VAL A 414 -13.42 -16.41 -12.92
C VAL A 414 -12.64 -16.90 -14.13
N LEU A 415 -13.32 -17.49 -15.13
CA LEU A 415 -12.70 -17.87 -16.41
C LEU A 415 -13.00 -16.80 -17.48
N ILE A 416 -11.96 -16.15 -17.98
CA ILE A 416 -12.05 -15.10 -19.02
C ILE A 416 -11.18 -15.55 -20.19
N ARG A 417 -11.80 -15.95 -21.31
CA ARG A 417 -11.11 -16.50 -22.50
C ARG A 417 -10.18 -17.67 -22.14
N ASP A 418 -10.70 -18.64 -21.37
CA ASP A 418 -9.96 -19.81 -20.83
C ASP A 418 -8.85 -19.49 -19.82
N VAL A 419 -8.61 -18.20 -19.48
CA VAL A 419 -7.67 -17.79 -18.44
C VAL A 419 -8.40 -17.65 -17.10
N ARG A 420 -7.95 -18.39 -16.07
CA ARG A 420 -8.48 -18.28 -14.69
C ARG A 420 -7.90 -17.05 -14.01
N GLN A 421 -8.76 -16.23 -13.39
CA GLN A 421 -8.36 -15.08 -12.58
C GLN A 421 -8.99 -15.18 -11.19
N THR A 422 -8.17 -15.12 -10.13
CA THR A 422 -8.66 -15.12 -8.75
C THR A 422 -8.92 -13.68 -8.30
N LEU A 423 -10.20 -13.32 -8.12
CA LEU A 423 -10.63 -11.94 -7.84
C LEU A 423 -11.38 -11.86 -6.48
N PRO A 424 -10.94 -11.02 -5.51
CA PRO A 424 -11.68 -10.78 -4.27
C PRO A 424 -12.96 -9.99 -4.54
N ILE A 425 -14.12 -10.54 -4.17
CA ILE A 425 -15.40 -10.15 -4.80
C ILE A 425 -15.90 -8.73 -4.43
N ARG A 426 -15.44 -8.17 -3.31
CA ARG A 426 -15.74 -6.77 -2.94
C ARG A 426 -14.87 -5.72 -3.65
N LYS A 427 -13.76 -6.11 -4.30
CA LYS A 427 -12.80 -5.19 -4.94
C LYS A 427 -13.20 -4.83 -6.39
N LYS A 428 -12.56 -3.78 -6.92
CA LYS A 428 -12.85 -3.21 -8.25
C LYS A 428 -12.79 -4.25 -9.39
N PRO A 429 -11.79 -5.16 -9.50
CA PRO A 429 -11.71 -6.10 -10.62
C PRO A 429 -12.94 -7.01 -10.78
N PHE A 430 -13.40 -7.66 -9.70
CA PHE A 430 -14.58 -8.52 -9.76
C PHE A 430 -15.86 -7.73 -10.09
N LYS A 431 -16.00 -6.53 -9.50
CA LYS A 431 -17.11 -5.62 -9.79
C LYS A 431 -17.14 -5.22 -11.27
N THR A 432 -15.99 -4.87 -11.85
CA THR A 432 -15.87 -4.54 -13.27
C THR A 432 -16.16 -5.74 -14.16
N TRP A 433 -15.68 -6.94 -13.82
CA TRP A 433 -16.00 -8.18 -14.55
C TRP A 433 -17.51 -8.44 -14.58
N LEU A 434 -18.17 -8.47 -13.41
CA LEU A 434 -19.60 -8.81 -13.32
C LEU A 434 -20.50 -7.75 -13.98
N LEU A 435 -20.15 -6.46 -13.88
CA LEU A 435 -20.82 -5.38 -14.60
C LEU A 435 -20.61 -5.47 -16.12
N GLY A 436 -19.39 -5.81 -16.56
CA GLY A 436 -19.06 -6.06 -17.96
C GLY A 436 -19.90 -7.20 -18.52
N SER A 437 -19.95 -8.35 -17.85
CA SER A 437 -20.77 -9.49 -18.24
C SER A 437 -22.27 -9.17 -18.33
N LEU A 438 -22.81 -8.32 -17.44
CA LEU A 438 -24.19 -7.84 -17.52
C LEU A 438 -24.43 -6.98 -18.77
N TYR A 439 -23.51 -6.07 -19.07
CA TYR A 439 -23.61 -5.20 -20.25
C TYR A 439 -23.36 -5.95 -21.56
N ASP A 440 -22.45 -6.92 -21.57
CA ASP A 440 -22.14 -7.71 -22.75
C ASP A 440 -23.28 -8.65 -23.12
N THR A 441 -23.83 -9.37 -22.14
CA THR A 441 -24.89 -10.37 -22.33
C THR A 441 -26.28 -9.75 -22.49
N HIS A 442 -26.60 -8.70 -21.72
CA HIS A 442 -27.97 -8.17 -21.62
C HIS A 442 -28.13 -6.69 -21.99
N LYS A 443 -27.03 -5.97 -22.31
CA LYS A 443 -27.02 -4.52 -22.61
C LYS A 443 -27.69 -3.69 -21.51
N ARG A 444 -27.54 -4.12 -20.25
CA ARG A 444 -28.10 -3.46 -19.06
C ARG A 444 -27.00 -2.89 -18.17
N VAL A 445 -27.34 -1.84 -17.45
CA VAL A 445 -26.54 -1.23 -16.38
C VAL A 445 -27.27 -1.35 -15.04
N VAL A 446 -26.56 -1.16 -13.93
CA VAL A 446 -27.11 -1.36 -12.58
C VAL A 446 -26.44 -0.41 -11.57
N GLY A 447 -27.21 0.03 -10.57
CA GLY A 447 -26.70 0.85 -9.48
C GLY A 447 -25.81 0.08 -8.50
N SER A 448 -24.93 0.81 -7.82
CA SER A 448 -23.99 0.27 -6.83
C SER A 448 -24.67 -0.45 -5.65
N GLU A 449 -25.90 -0.07 -5.30
CA GLU A 449 -26.68 -0.69 -4.23
C GLU A 449 -27.08 -2.13 -4.56
N THR A 450 -27.71 -2.36 -5.70
CA THR A 450 -28.10 -3.71 -6.17
C THR A 450 -26.86 -4.60 -6.39
N LEU A 451 -25.77 -4.04 -6.94
CA LEU A 451 -24.50 -4.78 -7.03
C LEU A 451 -23.98 -5.19 -5.65
N ASN A 452 -23.97 -4.27 -4.66
CA ASN A 452 -23.52 -4.60 -3.31
C ASN A 452 -24.46 -5.59 -2.58
N GLN A 453 -25.76 -5.60 -2.89
CA GLN A 453 -26.72 -6.62 -2.42
C GLN A 453 -26.39 -8.00 -3.01
N VAL A 454 -26.21 -8.10 -4.32
CA VAL A 454 -25.80 -9.36 -4.99
C VAL A 454 -24.49 -9.87 -4.43
N LEU A 455 -23.48 -9.00 -4.24
CA LEU A 455 -22.21 -9.37 -3.63
C LEU A 455 -22.37 -9.91 -2.20
N SER A 456 -23.31 -9.39 -1.40
CA SER A 456 -23.61 -9.94 -0.06
C SER A 456 -24.25 -11.33 -0.12
N VAL A 457 -25.08 -11.60 -1.14
CA VAL A 457 -25.64 -12.94 -1.39
C VAL A 457 -24.53 -13.91 -1.84
N LEU A 458 -23.58 -13.45 -2.66
CA LEU A 458 -22.42 -14.26 -3.09
C LEU A 458 -21.46 -14.56 -1.93
N GLU A 459 -21.17 -13.58 -1.05
CA GLU A 459 -20.43 -13.82 0.20
C GLU A 459 -21.13 -14.86 1.07
N TRP A 460 -22.44 -14.69 1.31
CA TRP A 460 -23.20 -15.65 2.12
C TRP A 460 -23.20 -17.06 1.50
N LYS A 461 -23.37 -17.20 0.18
CA LYS A 461 -23.27 -18.49 -0.53
C LYS A 461 -21.89 -19.12 -0.36
N ALA A 462 -20.82 -18.35 -0.53
CA ALA A 462 -19.44 -18.84 -0.41
C ALA A 462 -19.11 -19.31 1.02
N ILE A 463 -19.46 -18.50 2.02
CA ILE A 463 -19.26 -18.81 3.44
C ILE A 463 -20.10 -20.02 3.86
N SER A 464 -21.33 -20.15 3.35
CA SER A 464 -22.20 -21.30 3.64
C SER A 464 -21.77 -22.59 2.94
N LYS A 465 -21.01 -22.51 1.83
CA LYS A 465 -20.40 -23.67 1.15
C LYS A 465 -19.23 -24.26 1.95
N GLY A 466 -18.51 -23.43 2.73
CA GLY A 466 -17.35 -23.87 3.52
C GLY A 466 -16.11 -24.26 2.70
N ASP A 467 -16.03 -23.81 1.44
CA ASP A 467 -14.89 -24.08 0.55
C ASP A 467 -13.72 -23.16 0.92
N HIS A 468 -12.70 -23.72 1.56
CA HIS A 468 -11.57 -22.99 2.13
C HIS A 468 -10.26 -23.25 1.38
N ARG A 469 -9.60 -22.17 0.91
CA ARG A 469 -8.36 -22.24 0.10
C ARG A 469 -7.42 -21.11 0.45
N GLU A 470 -6.12 -21.29 0.22
CA GLU A 470 -5.11 -20.26 0.47
C GLU A 470 -4.91 -19.31 -0.73
N VAL A 471 -4.47 -18.08 -0.45
CA VAL A 471 -4.07 -17.07 -1.44
C VAL A 471 -2.56 -16.83 -1.41
N ALA A 472 -1.94 -16.77 -2.58
CA ALA A 472 -0.53 -16.42 -2.76
C ALA A 472 -0.38 -15.06 -3.47
N LEU A 473 0.73 -14.35 -3.26
CA LEU A 473 1.00 -13.07 -3.94
C LEU A 473 1.79 -13.28 -5.24
N ARG A 474 3.07 -13.63 -5.07
CA ARG A 474 4.03 -13.86 -6.17
C ARG A 474 4.49 -15.31 -6.23
N LEU A 475 4.54 -15.97 -5.08
CA LEU A 475 5.16 -17.27 -4.86
C LEU A 475 4.31 -18.12 -3.92
N ALA A 476 4.29 -19.42 -4.18
CA ALA A 476 3.67 -20.44 -3.34
C ALA A 476 4.42 -21.76 -3.47
N LYS A 477 4.18 -22.66 -2.50
CA LYS A 477 4.57 -24.07 -2.60
C LYS A 477 3.32 -24.93 -2.47
N HIS A 478 3.16 -25.92 -3.35
CA HIS A 478 2.05 -26.88 -3.31
C HIS A 478 2.58 -28.27 -3.73
N GLU A 479 2.20 -29.31 -2.99
CA GLU A 479 2.63 -30.72 -3.21
C GLU A 479 4.14 -30.95 -3.41
N GLY A 480 4.98 -30.07 -2.83
CA GLY A 480 6.43 -30.13 -2.96
C GLY A 480 7.01 -29.19 -4.02
N LEU A 481 6.22 -28.84 -5.03
CA LEU A 481 6.55 -27.95 -6.15
C LEU A 481 6.42 -26.47 -5.76
N ILE A 482 7.15 -25.60 -6.47
CA ILE A 482 7.07 -24.14 -6.31
C ILE A 482 6.37 -23.53 -7.53
N TYR A 483 5.45 -22.61 -7.27
CA TYR A 483 4.70 -21.87 -8.29
C TYR A 483 5.02 -20.38 -8.18
N PHE A 484 5.39 -19.75 -9.31
CA PHE A 484 5.73 -18.33 -9.41
C PHE A 484 4.81 -17.62 -10.40
N ASP A 485 4.10 -16.59 -9.95
CA ASP A 485 3.27 -15.74 -10.81
C ASP A 485 4.11 -14.69 -11.54
N LEU A 486 4.16 -14.76 -12.87
CA LEU A 486 4.81 -13.74 -13.69
C LEU A 486 4.10 -12.38 -13.62
N GLY A 487 2.89 -12.27 -13.06
CA GLY A 487 2.15 -11.00 -12.96
C GLY A 487 1.56 -10.49 -14.30
N ARG A 488 1.82 -11.21 -15.38
CA ARG A 488 1.46 -10.90 -16.77
C ARG A 488 -0.04 -10.97 -17.03
N SER A 489 -0.53 -10.20 -17.99
CA SER A 489 -1.96 -10.18 -18.40
C SER A 489 -2.50 -11.53 -18.89
N ASP A 490 -1.64 -12.43 -19.37
CA ASP A 490 -1.94 -13.81 -19.76
C ASP A 490 -2.09 -14.79 -18.58
N TRP A 491 -1.77 -14.37 -17.34
CA TRP A 491 -1.75 -15.18 -16.12
C TRP A 491 -0.88 -16.45 -16.19
N LYS A 492 0.12 -16.51 -17.08
CA LYS A 492 1.06 -17.64 -17.09
C LYS A 492 1.86 -17.71 -15.79
N THR A 493 1.85 -18.90 -15.20
CA THR A 493 2.57 -19.25 -13.97
C THR A 493 3.76 -20.12 -14.33
N VAL A 494 4.88 -19.97 -13.63
CA VAL A 494 6.01 -20.89 -13.73
C VAL A 494 5.87 -21.96 -12.65
N GLU A 495 5.79 -23.22 -13.06
CA GLU A 495 5.93 -24.37 -12.16
C GLU A 495 7.40 -24.79 -12.09
N ILE A 496 7.88 -25.09 -10.89
CA ILE A 496 9.29 -25.43 -10.62
C ILE A 496 9.34 -26.70 -9.76
N SER A 497 9.99 -27.72 -10.30
CA SER A 497 10.14 -29.06 -9.72
C SER A 497 11.62 -29.44 -9.55
N PRO A 498 11.93 -30.52 -8.82
CA PRO A 498 13.26 -31.14 -8.82
C PRO A 498 13.77 -31.59 -10.20
N GLY A 499 12.90 -31.84 -11.18
CA GLY A 499 13.26 -32.33 -12.52
C GLY A 499 13.33 -31.25 -13.61
N GLY A 500 12.89 -30.03 -13.32
CA GLY A 500 12.87 -28.90 -14.24
C GLY A 500 11.80 -27.87 -13.89
N TRP A 501 11.69 -26.84 -14.72
CA TRP A 501 10.63 -25.83 -14.64
C TRP A 501 9.93 -25.67 -16.00
N GLY A 502 8.67 -25.22 -15.98
CA GLY A 502 7.83 -25.01 -17.15
C GLY A 502 6.81 -23.89 -16.96
N LEU A 503 6.19 -23.45 -18.06
CA LEU A 503 5.09 -22.48 -18.04
C LEU A 503 3.75 -23.23 -18.11
N ILE A 504 2.87 -22.94 -17.16
CA ILE A 504 1.50 -23.46 -17.13
C ILE A 504 0.49 -22.31 -17.18
N ASP A 505 -0.69 -22.58 -17.71
CA ASP A 505 -1.80 -21.64 -17.71
C ASP A 505 -2.52 -21.64 -16.36
N SER A 506 -3.08 -20.50 -15.97
CA SER A 506 -3.61 -20.31 -14.61
C SER A 506 -4.79 -21.22 -14.27
N LYS A 507 -5.48 -21.78 -15.27
CA LYS A 507 -6.55 -22.77 -15.08
C LYS A 507 -6.02 -24.10 -14.52
N ASP A 508 -4.85 -24.53 -14.98
CA ASP A 508 -4.22 -25.81 -14.64
C ASP A 508 -3.38 -25.71 -13.35
N CYS A 509 -2.94 -24.50 -13.01
CA CYS A 509 -2.24 -24.22 -11.75
C CYS A 509 -3.13 -24.54 -10.52
N PRO A 510 -2.66 -25.30 -9.52
CA PRO A 510 -3.43 -25.55 -8.30
C PRO A 510 -3.49 -24.32 -7.36
N VAL A 511 -2.50 -23.42 -7.46
CA VAL A 511 -2.37 -22.22 -6.61
C VAL A 511 -3.27 -21.09 -7.10
N ARG A 512 -3.84 -20.34 -6.16
CA ARG A 512 -4.64 -19.14 -6.44
C ARG A 512 -3.85 -17.88 -6.09
N PHE A 513 -3.45 -17.13 -7.12
CA PHE A 513 -2.65 -15.91 -6.98
C PHE A 513 -3.52 -14.65 -6.92
N ILE A 514 -3.20 -13.76 -6.00
CA ILE A 514 -3.81 -12.44 -5.86
C ILE A 514 -2.82 -11.37 -6.32
N ARG A 515 -3.29 -10.46 -7.18
CA ARG A 515 -2.46 -9.42 -7.81
C ARG A 515 -2.89 -8.03 -7.35
N PRO A 516 -2.18 -7.40 -6.41
CA PRO A 516 -2.41 -6.00 -6.04
C PRO A 516 -2.05 -5.05 -7.18
N ASP A 517 -2.72 -3.90 -7.27
CA ASP A 517 -2.46 -2.84 -8.26
C ASP A 517 -1.01 -2.29 -8.26
N THR A 518 -0.19 -2.64 -7.27
CA THR A 518 1.24 -2.28 -7.18
C THR A 518 2.19 -3.33 -7.79
N LEU A 519 1.71 -4.54 -8.05
CA LEU A 519 2.47 -5.64 -8.65
C LEU A 519 2.70 -5.35 -10.14
N LEU A 520 3.92 -5.60 -10.63
CA LEU A 520 4.27 -5.51 -12.05
C LEU A 520 4.64 -6.89 -12.61
N GLU A 521 4.60 -7.00 -13.93
CA GLU A 521 4.95 -8.23 -14.63
C GLU A 521 6.46 -8.49 -14.69
N CYS A 522 6.81 -9.77 -14.68
CA CYS A 522 8.11 -10.31 -15.05
C CYS A 522 8.07 -10.70 -16.55
N PRO A 523 9.22 -10.70 -17.25
CA PRO A 523 9.30 -11.27 -18.59
C PRO A 523 9.07 -12.78 -18.56
N ILE A 524 8.79 -13.36 -19.73
CA ILE A 524 8.79 -14.81 -19.89
C ILE A 524 10.25 -15.31 -19.74
N PRO A 525 10.52 -16.31 -18.89
CA PRO A 525 11.88 -16.81 -18.65
C PRO A 525 12.44 -17.61 -19.85
N GLU A 526 13.71 -17.41 -20.16
CA GLU A 526 14.44 -18.09 -21.24
C GLU A 526 15.37 -19.19 -20.70
N ARG A 527 15.42 -20.35 -21.36
CA ARG A 527 16.38 -21.41 -21.01
C ARG A 527 17.78 -21.06 -21.51
N GLY A 528 18.82 -21.50 -20.79
CA GLY A 528 20.22 -21.33 -21.18
C GLY A 528 20.89 -20.02 -20.72
N GLY A 529 20.19 -19.18 -19.96
CA GLY A 529 20.82 -18.05 -19.27
C GLY A 529 21.82 -18.49 -18.18
N ASN A 530 22.70 -17.56 -17.77
CA ASN A 530 23.75 -17.79 -16.78
C ASN A 530 23.67 -16.74 -15.67
N LEU A 531 23.87 -17.13 -14.41
CA LEU A 531 23.93 -16.20 -13.27
C LEU A 531 25.23 -15.39 -13.21
N GLU A 532 26.25 -15.75 -14.00
CA GLU A 532 27.44 -14.93 -14.21
C GLU A 532 27.10 -13.52 -14.74
N GLU A 533 26.13 -13.42 -15.66
CA GLU A 533 25.64 -12.13 -16.20
C GLU A 533 25.08 -11.23 -15.07
N LEU A 534 24.47 -11.83 -14.03
CA LEU A 534 24.05 -11.12 -12.82
C LEU A 534 25.24 -10.72 -11.93
N ARG A 535 26.29 -11.55 -11.84
CA ARG A 535 27.52 -11.23 -11.09
C ARG A 535 28.19 -9.97 -11.65
N GLU A 536 28.32 -9.91 -12.98
CA GLU A 536 28.85 -8.76 -13.71
C GLU A 536 28.00 -7.49 -13.49
N PHE A 537 26.67 -7.55 -13.65
CA PHE A 537 25.77 -6.40 -13.43
C PHE A 537 25.74 -5.86 -11.99
N LEU A 538 26.13 -6.67 -11.00
CA LEU A 538 26.27 -6.27 -9.61
C LEU A 538 27.70 -5.84 -9.24
N GLY A 539 28.70 -6.23 -10.03
CA GLY A 539 30.12 -5.95 -9.75
C GLY A 539 30.62 -6.63 -8.47
N LEU A 540 30.12 -7.83 -8.17
CA LEU A 540 30.43 -8.55 -6.92
C LEU A 540 31.33 -9.75 -7.16
N GLU A 541 32.35 -9.88 -6.32
CA GLU A 541 33.34 -10.95 -6.35
C GLU A 541 33.47 -11.56 -4.94
N GLY A 542 33.94 -12.81 -4.85
CA GLY A 542 34.18 -13.49 -3.58
C GLY A 542 32.95 -13.64 -2.68
N GLU A 543 33.13 -13.43 -1.37
CA GLU A 543 32.13 -13.71 -0.33
C GLU A 543 30.83 -12.86 -0.49
N PRO A 544 30.89 -11.56 -0.83
CA PRO A 544 29.70 -10.77 -1.21
C PRO A 544 28.83 -11.40 -2.31
N TRP A 545 29.43 -11.95 -3.37
CA TRP A 545 28.67 -12.64 -4.44
C TRP A 545 27.98 -13.89 -3.91
N VAL A 546 28.72 -14.74 -3.18
CA VAL A 546 28.21 -15.99 -2.59
C VAL A 546 26.98 -15.75 -1.73
N LEU A 547 27.00 -14.71 -0.89
CA LEU A 547 25.87 -14.36 -0.01
C LEU A 547 24.68 -13.80 -0.80
N VAL A 548 24.90 -12.91 -1.77
CA VAL A 548 23.81 -12.31 -2.59
C VAL A 548 23.15 -13.34 -3.50
N ALA A 549 23.93 -14.21 -4.16
CA ALA A 549 23.40 -15.27 -5.02
C ALA A 549 22.57 -16.29 -4.23
N SER A 550 23.07 -16.70 -3.05
CA SER A 550 22.36 -17.60 -2.13
C SER A 550 21.06 -16.96 -1.59
N TRP A 551 21.12 -15.68 -1.22
CA TRP A 551 19.94 -14.91 -0.79
C TRP A 551 18.89 -14.82 -1.90
N LEU A 552 19.31 -14.45 -3.12
CA LEU A 552 18.42 -14.30 -4.26
C LEU A 552 17.69 -15.59 -4.57
N LEU A 553 18.40 -16.73 -4.61
CA LEU A 553 17.78 -18.01 -4.90
C LEU A 553 16.80 -18.44 -3.81
N TYR A 554 17.14 -18.20 -2.53
CA TYR A 554 16.28 -18.49 -1.40
C TYR A 554 15.06 -17.54 -1.29
N ALA A 555 15.11 -16.35 -1.89
CA ALA A 555 13.95 -15.46 -2.00
C ALA A 555 12.82 -16.03 -2.88
N TYR A 556 13.09 -17.10 -3.65
CA TYR A 556 12.07 -17.88 -4.39
C TYR A 556 11.56 -19.12 -3.63
N PHE A 557 12.03 -19.36 -2.39
CA PHE A 557 11.64 -20.52 -1.59
C PHE A 557 10.67 -20.09 -0.48
N PRO A 558 9.33 -20.20 -0.65
CA PRO A 558 8.35 -19.53 0.22
C PRO A 558 8.09 -20.25 1.56
N LEU A 559 9.09 -20.93 2.12
CA LEU A 559 9.05 -21.60 3.42
C LEU A 559 10.27 -21.25 4.26
N TYR A 560 10.08 -21.27 5.59
CA TYR A 560 11.08 -21.02 6.63
C TYR A 560 11.64 -19.59 6.64
N SER A 561 12.37 -19.23 7.71
CA SER A 561 12.81 -17.85 7.93
C SER A 561 13.77 -17.35 6.83
N HIS A 562 13.50 -16.16 6.29
CA HIS A 562 14.35 -15.49 5.29
C HIS A 562 15.39 -14.59 5.96
N PRO A 563 16.68 -14.68 5.59
CA PRO A 563 17.69 -13.75 6.06
C PRO A 563 17.46 -12.34 5.47
N ILE A 564 17.80 -11.32 6.26
CA ILE A 564 17.64 -9.90 5.90
C ILE A 564 18.90 -9.44 5.17
N LEU A 565 18.82 -9.13 3.88
CA LEU A 565 19.97 -8.62 3.12
C LEU A 565 20.21 -7.15 3.50
N ILE A 566 21.40 -6.83 4.03
CA ILE A 566 21.80 -5.46 4.37
C ILE A 566 22.95 -5.03 3.44
N CYS A 567 22.64 -4.16 2.48
CA CYS A 567 23.61 -3.58 1.56
C CYS A 567 24.22 -2.30 2.17
N HIS A 568 25.49 -2.34 2.54
CA HIS A 568 26.27 -1.20 3.05
C HIS A 568 27.49 -0.90 2.14
N GLY A 569 28.33 0.05 2.53
CA GLY A 569 29.47 0.54 1.74
C GLY A 569 29.42 2.05 1.51
N GLU A 570 30.40 2.60 0.79
CA GLU A 570 30.55 4.05 0.57
C GLU A 570 29.37 4.71 -0.19
N GLN A 571 29.32 6.04 -0.19
CA GLN A 571 28.48 6.78 -1.13
C GLN A 571 28.96 6.53 -2.57
N GLY A 572 28.04 6.17 -3.47
CA GLY A 572 28.37 5.76 -4.84
C GLY A 572 28.63 4.25 -5.04
N ALA A 573 28.57 3.43 -3.98
CA ALA A 573 28.71 1.97 -4.05
C ALA A 573 27.46 1.22 -4.59
N GLY A 574 26.65 1.84 -5.45
CA GLY A 574 25.53 1.18 -6.14
C GLY A 574 24.38 0.60 -5.29
N LYS A 575 24.39 0.73 -3.95
CA LYS A 575 23.45 0.11 -2.99
C LYS A 575 21.99 0.11 -3.44
N THR A 576 21.45 1.29 -3.72
CA THR A 576 20.09 1.53 -4.21
C THR A 576 19.81 0.82 -5.54
N SER A 577 20.78 0.79 -6.46
CA SER A 577 20.67 0.11 -7.76
C SER A 577 20.67 -1.41 -7.61
N THR A 578 21.52 -1.96 -6.76
CA THR A 578 21.56 -3.40 -6.41
C THR A 578 20.24 -3.84 -5.78
N ALA A 579 19.71 -3.08 -4.82
CA ALA A 579 18.40 -3.35 -4.21
C ALA A 579 17.24 -3.29 -5.22
N LYS A 580 17.22 -2.27 -6.11
CA LYS A 580 16.26 -2.19 -7.22
C LYS A 580 16.32 -3.44 -8.11
N PHE A 581 17.51 -3.85 -8.53
CA PHE A 581 17.69 -4.95 -9.48
C PHE A 581 17.35 -6.32 -8.88
N LEU A 582 17.84 -6.62 -7.68
CA LEU A 582 17.49 -7.86 -6.96
C LEU A 582 15.98 -7.95 -6.73
N LYS A 583 15.32 -6.86 -6.30
CA LYS A 583 13.85 -6.87 -6.17
C LYS A 583 13.14 -7.00 -7.52
N ARG A 584 13.65 -6.40 -8.60
CA ARG A 584 13.04 -6.51 -9.94
C ARG A 584 13.07 -7.93 -10.51
N LEU A 585 14.06 -8.74 -10.15
CA LEU A 585 14.11 -10.16 -10.52
C LEU A 585 12.96 -10.93 -9.82
N VAL A 586 12.85 -10.82 -8.49
CA VAL A 586 11.91 -11.65 -7.70
C VAL A 586 10.48 -11.10 -7.66
N ASP A 587 10.32 -9.79 -7.51
CA ASP A 587 9.03 -9.14 -7.25
C ASP A 587 9.03 -7.67 -7.72
N PRO A 588 8.98 -7.41 -9.04
CA PRO A 588 8.87 -6.07 -9.58
C PRO A 588 7.54 -5.40 -9.19
N GLY A 589 7.58 -4.10 -8.92
CA GLY A 589 6.40 -3.34 -8.48
C GLY A 589 6.56 -1.83 -8.63
N LYS A 590 5.44 -1.10 -8.74
CA LYS A 590 5.38 0.34 -9.08
C LYS A 590 6.22 1.24 -8.15
N ALA A 591 6.30 0.89 -6.87
CA ALA A 591 7.22 1.48 -5.91
C ALA A 591 8.22 0.39 -5.49
N PRO A 592 9.41 0.29 -6.13
CA PRO A 592 10.35 -0.79 -5.88
C PRO A 592 10.98 -0.67 -4.49
N LEU A 593 11.48 0.52 -4.12
CA LEU A 593 12.10 0.78 -2.84
C LEU A 593 11.26 1.74 -1.98
N MET A 594 11.37 1.61 -0.66
CA MET A 594 10.60 2.39 0.32
C MET A 594 11.55 3.22 1.21
N PRO A 595 11.39 4.55 1.31
CA PRO A 595 12.35 5.44 1.97
C PRO A 595 12.28 5.43 3.50
N LYS A 596 11.31 4.73 4.09
CA LYS A 596 11.17 4.56 5.54
C LYS A 596 10.44 3.25 5.85
N ILE A 597 10.77 2.66 6.99
CA ILE A 597 9.91 1.66 7.63
C ILE A 597 8.75 2.43 8.27
N ALA A 598 7.52 2.02 7.96
CA ALA A 598 6.32 2.64 8.48
C ALA A 598 5.90 2.01 9.83
N ASP A 599 4.74 2.38 10.37
CA ASP A 599 4.25 1.75 11.60
C ASP A 599 3.87 0.27 11.38
N LEU A 600 3.55 -0.45 12.45
CA LEU A 600 3.20 -1.88 12.38
C LEU A 600 1.99 -2.19 11.49
N ARG A 601 1.08 -1.22 11.29
CA ARG A 601 -0.14 -1.37 10.48
C ARG A 601 0.16 -1.14 9.01
N ASP A 602 0.88 -0.06 8.69
CA ASP A 602 1.35 0.22 7.32
C ASP A 602 2.31 -0.88 6.84
N LEU A 603 3.19 -1.38 7.72
CA LEU A 603 4.10 -2.48 7.43
C LEU A 603 3.35 -3.79 7.16
N ALA A 604 2.26 -4.08 7.89
CA ALA A 604 1.36 -5.19 7.57
C ALA A 604 0.66 -5.01 6.20
N ILE A 605 0.25 -3.78 5.85
CA ILE A 605 -0.28 -3.46 4.51
C ILE A 605 0.79 -3.63 3.42
N GLN A 606 2.05 -3.32 3.70
CA GLN A 606 3.17 -3.58 2.79
C GLN A 606 3.37 -5.09 2.58
N CYS A 607 3.36 -5.90 3.65
CA CYS A 607 3.45 -7.36 3.59
C CYS A 607 2.29 -8.03 2.83
N ARG A 608 1.07 -7.46 2.91
CA ARG A 608 -0.10 -7.94 2.15
C ARG A 608 -0.04 -7.62 0.64
N ASN A 609 0.82 -6.71 0.21
CA ASN A 609 0.85 -6.21 -1.17
C ASN A 609 2.17 -6.46 -1.93
N ARG A 610 3.19 -7.05 -1.27
CA ARG A 610 4.53 -7.30 -1.82
C ARG A 610 5.06 -8.64 -1.33
N TRP A 611 5.86 -9.31 -2.15
CA TRP A 611 6.62 -10.49 -1.72
C TRP A 611 7.99 -10.09 -1.19
N VAL A 612 8.74 -9.25 -1.91
CA VAL A 612 10.02 -8.72 -1.40
C VAL A 612 9.81 -7.30 -0.88
N LEU A 613 10.18 -7.07 0.38
CA LEU A 613 10.20 -5.74 1.00
C LEU A 613 11.61 -5.17 0.92
N ALA A 614 11.76 -4.01 0.28
CA ALA A 614 13.05 -3.35 0.11
C ALA A 614 12.99 -1.90 0.62
N PHE A 615 13.82 -1.58 1.60
CA PHE A 615 13.92 -0.26 2.23
C PHE A 615 15.27 0.38 1.89
N ASP A 616 15.28 1.67 1.60
CA ASP A 616 16.42 2.34 0.95
C ASP A 616 16.80 3.65 1.64
N ASN A 617 18.11 3.94 1.62
CA ASN A 617 18.73 5.11 2.25
C ASN A 617 18.28 5.31 3.71
N LEU A 618 18.23 4.23 4.47
CA LEU A 618 17.99 4.29 5.91
C LEU A 618 19.22 4.92 6.60
N SER A 619 18.96 5.76 7.60
CA SER A 619 19.98 6.37 8.47
C SER A 619 20.05 5.73 9.87
N GLY A 620 19.22 4.73 10.12
CA GLY A 620 19.15 4.01 11.40
C GLY A 620 17.82 3.29 11.57
N LEU A 621 17.75 2.44 12.60
CA LEU A 621 16.56 1.64 12.94
C LEU A 621 16.14 1.89 14.39
N SER A 622 14.85 2.15 14.61
CA SER A 622 14.28 2.14 15.96
C SER A 622 14.21 0.70 16.51
N PRO A 623 14.18 0.52 17.85
CA PRO A 623 13.95 -0.79 18.46
C PRO A 623 12.69 -1.49 17.92
N GLU A 624 11.61 -0.75 17.74
CA GLU A 624 10.31 -1.24 17.31
C GLU A 624 10.34 -1.72 15.85
N SER A 625 10.99 -0.95 14.97
CA SER A 625 11.18 -1.34 13.57
C SER A 625 12.13 -2.53 13.44
N SER A 626 13.22 -2.55 14.22
CA SER A 626 14.15 -3.69 14.26
C SER A 626 13.43 -4.98 14.68
N ASP A 627 12.61 -4.93 15.74
CA ASP A 627 11.88 -6.09 16.23
C ASP A 627 10.73 -6.51 15.28
N ALA A 628 10.15 -5.56 14.53
CA ALA A 628 9.15 -5.85 13.50
C ALA A 628 9.74 -6.53 12.25
N LEU A 629 10.88 -6.06 11.75
CA LEU A 629 11.61 -6.69 10.65
C LEU A 629 11.99 -8.14 10.99
N CYS A 630 12.50 -8.37 12.21
CA CYS A 630 12.82 -9.72 12.70
C CYS A 630 11.61 -10.67 12.69
N ARG A 631 10.38 -10.18 12.95
CA ARG A 631 9.16 -10.98 12.86
C ARG A 631 8.83 -11.33 11.42
N ILE A 632 8.89 -10.37 10.50
CA ILE A 632 8.60 -10.58 9.06
C ILE A 632 9.61 -11.56 8.42
N ALA A 633 10.87 -11.47 8.84
CA ALA A 633 11.92 -12.42 8.45
C ALA A 633 11.66 -13.85 8.96
N THR A 634 10.87 -14.02 10.02
CA THR A 634 10.68 -15.33 10.70
C THR A 634 9.26 -15.89 10.62
N GLY A 635 8.29 -15.17 10.05
CA GLY A 635 6.88 -15.58 9.98
C GLY A 635 6.02 -15.12 11.17
N GLY A 636 6.56 -14.28 12.06
CA GLY A 636 5.90 -13.89 13.31
C GLY A 636 4.65 -13.02 13.12
N GLY A 637 3.61 -13.30 13.92
CA GLY A 637 2.31 -12.63 13.85
C GLY A 637 2.31 -11.15 14.25
N PHE A 638 1.57 -10.37 13.47
CA PHE A 638 1.19 -8.98 13.72
C PHE A 638 -0.25 -8.96 14.22
N SER A 639 -0.46 -8.66 15.50
CA SER A 639 -1.78 -8.29 16.03
C SER A 639 -2.04 -6.82 15.73
N THR A 640 -3.19 -6.52 15.13
CA THR A 640 -3.73 -5.16 15.05
C THR A 640 -5.23 -5.19 15.39
N ARG A 641 -5.70 -4.21 16.16
CA ARG A 641 -7.13 -4.05 16.41
C ARG A 641 -7.82 -3.54 15.16
N THR A 642 -8.93 -4.16 14.80
CA THR A 642 -9.74 -3.74 13.67
C THR A 642 -10.35 -2.37 13.92
N LEU A 643 -10.38 -1.49 12.92
CA LEU A 643 -11.07 -0.20 13.01
C LEU A 643 -12.53 -0.38 12.54
N TYR A 644 -13.48 0.10 13.35
CA TYR A 644 -14.93 0.03 13.11
C TYR A 644 -15.58 -1.36 13.20
N ALA A 645 -14.97 -2.28 13.94
CA ALA A 645 -15.67 -3.39 14.58
C ALA A 645 -15.29 -3.40 16.07
N ASP A 646 -16.27 -3.53 16.96
CA ASP A 646 -16.00 -3.62 18.40
C ASP A 646 -15.41 -5.01 18.74
N ASP A 647 -14.42 -5.02 19.64
CA ASP A 647 -13.74 -6.18 20.24
C ASP A 647 -13.04 -7.25 19.36
N GLU A 648 -13.08 -7.21 18.01
CA GLU A 648 -12.33 -8.17 17.18
C GLU A 648 -10.83 -7.82 16.96
N GLU A 649 -9.94 -8.71 17.42
CA GLU A 649 -8.48 -8.67 17.23
C GLU A 649 -8.06 -9.55 16.04
N THR A 650 -7.55 -8.94 14.96
CA THR A 650 -7.03 -9.70 13.81
C THR A 650 -5.52 -9.89 13.93
N VAL A 651 -5.09 -11.14 14.02
CA VAL A 651 -3.68 -11.52 13.85
C VAL A 651 -3.41 -11.77 12.36
N SER A 652 -2.28 -11.32 11.85
CA SER A 652 -1.81 -11.65 10.50
C SER A 652 -0.34 -12.02 10.54
N GLU A 653 -0.03 -13.23 10.07
CA GLU A 653 1.34 -13.75 9.99
C GLU A 653 1.94 -13.44 8.61
N PHE A 654 3.19 -12.98 8.59
CA PHE A 654 3.88 -12.61 7.37
C PHE A 654 5.30 -13.14 7.38
N LEU A 655 5.64 -13.88 6.32
CA LEU A 655 6.97 -14.33 6.01
C LEU A 655 7.39 -13.69 4.67
N ARG A 656 8.42 -12.84 4.66
CA ARG A 656 8.84 -12.09 3.45
C ARG A 656 10.37 -11.92 3.40
N PRO A 657 11.01 -12.12 2.23
CA PRO A 657 12.38 -11.66 1.99
C PRO A 657 12.51 -10.14 2.15
N LEU A 658 13.64 -9.72 2.72
CA LEU A 658 13.90 -8.33 3.13
C LEU A 658 15.24 -7.84 2.58
N ILE A 659 15.26 -6.62 2.03
CA ILE A 659 16.46 -5.88 1.64
C ILE A 659 16.46 -4.53 2.38
N LEU A 660 17.58 -4.16 2.99
CA LEU A 660 17.84 -2.85 3.58
C LEU A 660 19.07 -2.21 2.91
N THR A 661 19.02 -0.92 2.60
CA THR A 661 20.21 -0.15 2.21
C THR A 661 20.46 1.01 3.18
N GLY A 662 21.74 1.27 3.46
CA GLY A 662 22.17 2.34 4.37
C GLY A 662 23.60 2.80 4.10
N ILE A 663 23.97 3.92 4.70
CA ILE A 663 25.36 4.42 4.68
C ILE A 663 26.09 3.97 5.96
N ASP A 664 25.45 4.16 7.11
CA ASP A 664 25.94 3.75 8.42
C ASP A 664 25.59 2.31 8.79
N SER A 665 26.09 1.83 9.94
CA SER A 665 25.63 0.60 10.60
C SER A 665 24.15 0.73 11.00
N LEU A 666 23.27 0.25 10.11
CA LEU A 666 21.81 0.22 10.33
C LEU A 666 21.42 -0.62 11.54
N ALA A 667 22.14 -1.72 11.75
CA ALA A 667 21.75 -2.81 12.63
C ALA A 667 22.57 -2.81 13.91
N ASN A 668 22.46 -1.76 14.75
CA ASN A 668 23.10 -1.72 16.07
C ASN A 668 22.39 -2.61 17.12
N ARG A 669 21.81 -3.74 16.68
CA ARG A 669 20.93 -4.65 17.44
C ARG A 669 21.36 -6.09 17.16
N PRO A 670 21.89 -6.85 18.16
CA PRO A 670 22.37 -8.21 17.95
C PRO A 670 21.32 -9.10 17.28
N ASP A 671 20.09 -9.10 17.79
CA ASP A 671 19.03 -9.97 17.28
C ASP A 671 18.64 -9.70 15.81
N LEU A 672 18.92 -8.51 15.28
CA LEU A 672 18.77 -8.20 13.85
C LEU A 672 20.01 -8.61 13.05
N LEU A 673 21.21 -8.27 13.54
CA LEU A 673 22.49 -8.67 12.95
C LEU A 673 22.57 -10.19 12.77
N ASP A 674 22.23 -10.95 13.80
CA ASP A 674 22.24 -12.41 13.83
C ASP A 674 21.21 -13.08 12.87
N ARG A 675 20.36 -12.30 12.17
CA ARG A 675 19.45 -12.75 11.11
C ARG A 675 19.68 -12.02 9.78
N SER A 676 20.76 -11.26 9.68
CA SER A 676 21.11 -10.48 8.51
C SER A 676 22.22 -11.13 7.69
N LEU A 677 22.29 -10.76 6.41
CA LEU A 677 23.47 -10.92 5.57
C LEU A 677 24.04 -9.52 5.33
N LEU A 678 25.18 -9.25 5.94
CA LEU A 678 25.91 -7.99 5.76
C LEU A 678 26.65 -8.06 4.43
N VAL A 679 26.37 -7.16 3.51
CA VAL A 679 27.02 -7.13 2.20
C VAL A 679 27.58 -5.75 1.94
N ASN A 680 28.89 -5.63 2.17
CA ASN A 680 29.66 -4.47 1.78
C ASN A 680 29.78 -4.43 0.24
N LEU A 681 29.16 -3.43 -0.39
CA LEU A 681 29.28 -3.22 -1.82
C LEU A 681 30.50 -2.32 -2.11
N PRO A 682 31.37 -2.69 -3.08
CA PRO A 682 32.52 -1.87 -3.44
C PRO A 682 32.07 -0.58 -4.14
N ARG A 683 32.89 0.47 -4.02
CA ARG A 683 32.68 1.72 -4.76
C ARG A 683 32.87 1.50 -6.26
N ILE A 684 31.90 1.96 -7.05
CA ILE A 684 31.96 1.85 -8.51
C ILE A 684 33.07 2.77 -9.04
N SER A 685 34.07 2.17 -9.70
CA SER A 685 35.20 2.88 -10.32
C SER A 685 34.72 3.76 -11.48
N GLU A 686 35.51 4.76 -11.88
CA GLU A 686 35.07 5.78 -12.85
C GLU A 686 34.78 5.14 -14.23
N GLU A 687 35.56 4.12 -14.59
CA GLU A 687 35.54 3.38 -15.85
C GLU A 687 34.38 2.37 -15.92
N ARG A 688 33.81 1.98 -14.77
CA ARG A 688 32.63 1.10 -14.67
C ARG A 688 31.31 1.89 -14.54
N ARG A 689 31.33 3.22 -14.69
CA ARG A 689 30.10 4.04 -14.68
C ARG A 689 29.42 3.99 -16.04
N GLN A 690 28.15 3.56 -16.03
CA GLN A 690 27.22 3.62 -17.17
C GLN A 690 26.11 4.61 -16.84
N THR A 691 25.42 5.14 -17.86
CA THR A 691 24.18 5.90 -17.62
C THR A 691 23.08 4.99 -17.06
N GLU A 692 22.10 5.55 -16.37
CA GLU A 692 20.95 4.75 -15.91
C GLU A 692 20.15 4.17 -17.09
N GLU A 693 20.09 4.86 -18.24
CA GLU A 693 19.39 4.38 -19.45
C GLU A 693 20.07 3.18 -20.11
N GLU A 694 21.40 3.25 -20.34
CA GLU A 694 22.16 2.13 -20.90
C GLU A 694 22.07 0.89 -20.00
N ARG A 695 22.22 1.10 -18.69
CA ARG A 695 22.14 0.03 -17.68
C ARG A 695 20.73 -0.56 -17.62
N GLU A 696 19.70 0.27 -17.64
CA GLU A 696 18.29 -0.17 -17.65
C GLU A 696 17.98 -1.00 -18.90
N LYS A 697 18.44 -0.56 -20.07
CA LYS A 697 18.30 -1.27 -21.35
C LYS A 697 19.04 -2.61 -21.34
N ALA A 698 20.27 -2.65 -20.83
CA ALA A 698 21.05 -3.88 -20.70
C ALA A 698 20.39 -4.88 -19.73
N ILE A 699 19.92 -4.40 -18.57
CA ILE A 699 19.17 -5.21 -17.60
C ILE A 699 17.87 -5.74 -18.24
N ALA A 700 17.09 -4.90 -18.92
CA ALA A 700 15.85 -5.31 -19.56
C ALA A 700 16.07 -6.42 -20.61
N ALA A 701 17.16 -6.34 -21.37
CA ALA A 701 17.56 -7.37 -22.35
C ALA A 701 18.13 -8.65 -21.70
N ALA A 702 18.49 -8.63 -20.41
CA ALA A 702 19.03 -9.77 -19.67
C ALA A 702 18.02 -10.48 -18.77
N LEU A 703 17.00 -9.77 -18.25
CA LEU A 703 16.00 -10.32 -17.33
C LEU A 703 15.35 -11.65 -17.78
N PRO A 704 15.01 -11.89 -19.06
CA PRO A 704 14.47 -13.18 -19.50
C PRO A 704 15.42 -14.36 -19.23
N ARG A 705 16.70 -14.22 -19.63
CA ARG A 705 17.77 -15.21 -19.39
C ARG A 705 18.07 -15.37 -17.91
N LEU A 706 18.22 -14.28 -17.18
CA LEU A 706 18.52 -14.30 -15.75
C LEU A 706 17.41 -14.98 -14.94
N LEU A 707 16.15 -14.71 -15.26
CA LEU A 707 15.01 -15.33 -14.58
C LEU A 707 14.93 -16.84 -14.85
N GLY A 708 15.16 -17.27 -16.10
CA GLY A 708 15.24 -18.69 -16.43
C GLY A 708 16.49 -19.39 -15.87
N ALA A 709 17.61 -18.67 -15.69
CA ALA A 709 18.78 -19.17 -14.99
C ALA A 709 18.48 -19.41 -13.50
N VAL A 710 17.83 -18.45 -12.83
CA VAL A 710 17.37 -18.58 -11.43
C VAL A 710 16.42 -19.78 -11.26
N PHE A 711 15.42 -19.94 -12.13
CA PHE A 711 14.50 -21.09 -12.04
C PHE A 711 15.20 -22.43 -12.32
N THR A 712 16.21 -22.45 -13.20
CA THR A 712 17.04 -23.64 -13.44
C THR A 712 17.88 -23.99 -12.21
N ALA A 713 18.53 -23.00 -11.60
CA ALA A 713 19.31 -23.20 -10.37
C ALA A 713 18.43 -23.63 -9.18
N LEU A 714 17.21 -23.08 -9.07
CA LEU A 714 16.25 -23.44 -8.02
C LEU A 714 15.80 -24.89 -8.20
N SER A 715 15.46 -25.29 -9.42
CA SER A 715 15.08 -26.67 -9.76
C SER A 715 16.17 -27.68 -9.36
N GLN A 716 17.43 -27.43 -9.73
CA GLN A 716 18.58 -28.26 -9.33
C GLN A 716 18.76 -28.29 -7.80
N THR A 717 18.60 -27.14 -7.14
CA THR A 717 18.68 -27.02 -5.68
C THR A 717 17.60 -27.86 -4.99
N LEU A 718 16.36 -27.85 -5.49
CA LEU A 718 15.25 -28.67 -4.97
C LEU A 718 15.55 -30.17 -5.08
N GLY A 719 16.17 -30.62 -6.18
CA GLY A 719 16.60 -32.01 -6.34
C GLY A 719 17.72 -32.43 -5.39
N ARG A 720 18.66 -31.52 -5.08
CA ARG A 720 19.80 -31.80 -4.18
C ARG A 720 19.47 -31.65 -2.70
N LEU A 721 18.55 -30.74 -2.33
CA LEU A 721 18.20 -30.38 -0.94
C LEU A 721 17.89 -31.57 0.00
N PRO A 722 17.15 -32.63 -0.40
CA PRO A 722 16.92 -33.80 0.47
C PRO A 722 18.22 -34.50 0.90
N SER A 723 19.22 -34.53 0.03
CA SER A 723 20.50 -35.22 0.27
C SER A 723 21.47 -34.46 1.17
N ILE A 724 21.31 -33.14 1.31
CA ILE A 724 22.21 -32.32 2.15
C ILE A 724 21.88 -32.51 3.62
N SER A 725 22.88 -32.90 4.40
CA SER A 725 22.92 -32.85 5.86
C SER A 725 24.15 -32.05 6.28
N LEU A 726 24.04 -31.25 7.34
CA LEU A 726 25.14 -30.44 7.88
C LEU A 726 25.52 -30.96 9.26
N GLU A 727 26.79 -31.26 9.49
CA GLU A 727 27.31 -31.76 10.77
C GLU A 727 27.08 -30.77 11.93
N ARG A 728 27.17 -29.48 11.62
CA ARG A 728 26.89 -28.37 12.54
C ARG A 728 25.87 -27.45 11.90
N LEU A 729 24.71 -27.30 12.54
CA LEU A 729 23.69 -26.35 12.12
C LEU A 729 24.07 -24.93 12.59
N PRO A 730 24.30 -23.95 11.69
CA PRO A 730 24.45 -22.56 12.08
C PRO A 730 23.07 -21.95 12.44
N ARG A 731 23.07 -20.69 12.89
CA ARG A 731 21.83 -19.90 12.94
C ARG A 731 21.24 -19.82 11.53
N MET A 732 19.90 -19.83 11.43
CA MET A 732 19.17 -19.96 10.15
C MET A 732 19.53 -21.24 9.37
N ALA A 733 19.47 -22.39 10.07
CA ALA A 733 19.87 -23.70 9.56
C ALA A 733 19.24 -24.09 8.21
N ASP A 734 17.96 -23.79 7.98
CA ASP A 734 17.27 -24.11 6.72
C ASP A 734 17.84 -23.33 5.53
N PHE A 735 18.14 -22.05 5.71
CA PHE A 735 18.83 -21.22 4.72
C PHE A 735 20.23 -21.76 4.43
N ALA A 736 21.00 -22.11 5.47
CA ALA A 736 22.34 -22.65 5.29
C ALA A 736 22.33 -24.02 4.57
N ARG A 737 21.37 -24.90 4.89
CA ARG A 737 21.16 -26.18 4.21
C ARG A 737 20.77 -25.97 2.74
N PHE A 738 19.90 -25.00 2.46
CA PHE A 738 19.51 -24.63 1.10
C PHE A 738 20.67 -24.06 0.29
N ALA A 739 21.45 -23.13 0.85
CA ALA A 739 22.57 -22.51 0.17
C ALA A 739 23.68 -23.53 -0.15
N VAL A 740 24.00 -24.45 0.77
CA VAL A 740 24.91 -25.58 0.50
C VAL A 740 24.35 -26.54 -0.55
N ALA A 741 23.03 -26.73 -0.63
CA ALA A 741 22.41 -27.47 -1.74
C ALA A 741 22.57 -26.73 -3.09
N ALA A 742 22.54 -25.40 -3.07
CA ALA A 742 22.59 -24.53 -4.24
C ALA A 742 24.00 -24.30 -4.82
N GLU A 743 25.09 -24.49 -4.05
CA GLU A 743 26.47 -24.16 -4.48
C GLU A 743 26.79 -24.54 -5.95
N PRO A 744 26.60 -25.79 -6.43
CA PRO A 744 26.93 -26.15 -7.82
C PRO A 744 26.01 -25.48 -8.85
N ALA A 745 24.74 -25.24 -8.49
CA ALA A 745 23.75 -24.61 -9.34
C ALA A 745 23.96 -23.08 -9.46
N LEU A 746 24.70 -22.50 -8.51
CA LEU A 746 25.17 -21.11 -8.52
C LEU A 746 26.59 -20.96 -9.08
N GLY A 747 27.23 -22.04 -9.56
CA GLY A 747 28.61 -22.04 -10.06
C GLY A 747 29.66 -21.82 -8.95
N LEU A 748 29.36 -22.20 -7.72
CA LEU A 748 30.20 -21.98 -6.55
C LEU A 748 30.95 -23.26 -6.12
N GLU A 749 32.17 -23.07 -5.64
CA GLU A 749 32.99 -24.16 -5.09
C GLU A 749 32.35 -24.76 -3.82
N PRO A 750 32.40 -26.08 -3.61
CA PRO A 750 31.80 -26.74 -2.43
C PRO A 750 32.33 -26.19 -1.09
N GLY A 751 31.42 -25.83 -0.19
CA GLY A 751 31.72 -25.25 1.12
C GLY A 751 32.07 -23.75 1.11
N SER A 752 32.12 -23.10 -0.06
CA SER A 752 32.34 -21.65 -0.17
C SER A 752 31.25 -20.83 0.51
N PHE A 753 29.99 -21.30 0.51
CA PHE A 753 28.91 -20.66 1.24
C PHE A 753 29.13 -20.70 2.75
N LEU A 754 29.48 -21.85 3.33
CA LEU A 754 29.69 -21.96 4.78
C LEU A 754 30.86 -21.10 5.25
N LYS A 755 31.92 -20.96 4.43
CA LYS A 755 33.02 -20.03 4.70
C LYS A 755 32.54 -18.58 4.70
N ALA A 756 31.88 -18.13 3.64
CA ALA A 756 31.36 -16.76 3.51
C ALA A 756 30.37 -16.41 4.63
N TYR A 757 29.47 -17.35 4.97
CA TYR A 757 28.46 -17.16 6.01
C TYR A 757 29.06 -17.13 7.42
N GLN A 758 30.10 -17.93 7.70
CA GLN A 758 30.85 -17.83 8.95
C GLN A 758 31.63 -16.51 9.06
N GLY A 759 32.24 -16.03 7.96
CA GLY A 759 32.86 -14.70 7.89
C GLY A 759 31.85 -13.60 8.24
N ASN A 760 30.65 -13.69 7.67
CA ASN A 760 29.57 -12.73 7.91
C ASN A 760 29.05 -12.73 9.35
N GLN A 761 28.92 -13.90 9.98
CA GLN A 761 28.56 -14.01 11.40
C GLN A 761 29.64 -13.41 12.31
N ASN A 762 30.92 -13.51 11.93
CA ASN A 762 32.01 -12.89 12.68
C ASN A 762 31.98 -11.36 12.55
N GLU A 763 31.76 -10.81 11.34
CA GLU A 763 31.60 -9.37 11.08
C GLU A 763 30.41 -8.79 11.85
N ALA A 764 29.26 -9.47 11.79
CA ALA A 764 28.06 -9.11 12.54
C ALA A 764 28.30 -9.11 14.07
N THR A 765 29.08 -10.08 14.57
CA THR A 765 29.46 -10.14 15.99
C THR A 765 30.36 -8.97 16.39
N GLU A 766 31.37 -8.64 15.58
CA GLU A 766 32.31 -7.55 15.87
C GLU A 766 31.60 -6.19 15.87
N LEU A 767 30.76 -5.91 14.86
CA LEU A 767 29.91 -4.72 14.82
C LEU A 767 28.96 -4.62 16.03
N SER A 768 28.43 -5.75 16.50
CA SER A 768 27.61 -5.79 17.73
C SER A 768 28.41 -5.49 19.02
N LEU A 769 29.73 -5.66 19.01
CA LEU A 769 30.61 -5.34 20.13
C LEU A 769 31.08 -3.87 20.07
N GLU A 770 31.41 -3.37 18.88
CA GLU A 770 31.74 -1.95 18.64
C GLU A 770 30.56 -1.03 18.96
N ALA A 771 29.34 -1.39 18.55
CA ALA A 771 28.12 -0.62 18.83
C ALA A 771 27.70 -0.59 20.32
N SER A 772 28.42 -1.29 21.20
CA SER A 772 28.10 -1.42 22.62
C SER A 772 29.24 -0.88 23.50
N PRO A 773 29.14 0.36 24.03
CA PRO A 773 30.16 0.96 24.90
C PRO A 773 30.50 0.14 26.16
N VAL A 774 29.65 -0.81 26.55
CA VAL A 774 29.91 -1.78 27.63
C VAL A 774 30.77 -2.94 27.14
N ALA A 775 30.54 -3.44 25.94
CA ALA A 775 31.34 -4.53 25.37
C ALA A 775 32.73 -4.04 24.93
N THR A 776 32.82 -2.84 24.34
CA THR A 776 34.11 -2.18 24.07
C THR A 776 34.92 -2.04 25.35
N ALA A 777 34.32 -1.49 26.42
CA ALA A 777 34.98 -1.34 27.71
C ALA A 777 35.41 -2.69 28.35
N ILE A 778 34.66 -3.79 28.11
CA ILE A 778 35.04 -5.12 28.58
C ILE A 778 36.24 -5.68 27.79
N ARG A 779 36.34 -5.39 26.48
CA ARG A 779 37.54 -5.72 25.69
C ARG A 779 38.74 -4.85 26.11
N GLU A 780 38.55 -3.54 26.29
CA GLU A 780 39.54 -2.61 26.87
C GLU A 780 40.03 -3.10 28.25
N LEU A 781 39.14 -3.67 29.09
CA LEU A 781 39.47 -4.20 30.42
C LEU A 781 40.23 -5.54 30.37
N MET A 782 39.92 -6.39 29.40
CA MET A 782 40.51 -7.73 29.24
C MET A 782 41.78 -7.73 28.38
N ASP A 783 42.12 -6.62 27.72
CA ASP A 783 43.41 -6.47 27.06
C ASP A 783 44.55 -6.53 28.10
N GLY A 784 45.56 -7.35 27.81
CA GLY A 784 46.62 -7.69 28.75
C GLY A 784 46.19 -8.43 30.04
N ARG A 785 44.93 -8.90 30.17
CA ARG A 785 44.46 -9.64 31.37
C ARG A 785 43.85 -11.01 31.01
N ASP A 786 44.37 -12.09 31.60
CA ASP A 786 43.83 -13.44 31.41
C ASP A 786 42.43 -13.61 32.03
N LYS A 787 42.20 -12.99 33.20
CA LYS A 787 40.99 -13.08 34.00
C LYS A 787 40.78 -11.84 34.87
N TRP A 788 39.52 -11.41 34.98
CA TRP A 788 39.02 -10.44 35.95
C TRP A 788 38.03 -11.10 36.91
N TYR A 789 38.03 -10.73 38.19
CA TYR A 789 37.09 -11.21 39.20
C TYR A 789 36.84 -10.17 40.29
N GLY A 790 35.58 -9.86 40.58
CA GLY A 790 35.19 -8.87 41.59
C GLY A 790 33.67 -8.72 41.72
N LEU A 791 33.19 -7.74 42.50
CA LEU A 791 31.75 -7.47 42.56
C LEU A 791 31.32 -6.56 41.39
N ALA A 792 30.05 -6.62 41.02
CA ALA A 792 29.47 -5.74 40.00
C ALA A 792 29.66 -4.23 40.27
N LYS A 793 29.91 -3.82 41.53
CA LYS A 793 30.24 -2.43 41.88
C LYS A 793 31.65 -2.03 41.47
N ASP A 794 32.58 -2.98 41.48
CA ASP A 794 34.00 -2.76 41.23
C ASP A 794 34.24 -2.83 39.71
N LEU A 795 33.62 -3.81 39.04
CA LEU A 795 33.51 -3.85 37.57
C LEU A 795 32.96 -2.53 37.00
N PHE A 796 31.91 -1.99 37.65
CA PHE A 796 31.31 -0.73 37.23
C PHE A 796 32.26 0.46 37.36
N LYS A 797 33.17 0.45 38.33
CA LYS A 797 34.20 1.51 38.45
C LYS A 797 35.26 1.37 37.36
N GLU A 798 35.80 0.17 37.17
CA GLU A 798 36.84 -0.07 36.16
C GLU A 798 36.36 0.19 34.73
N LEU A 799 35.10 -0.15 34.41
CA LEU A 799 34.54 0.06 33.07
C LEU A 799 34.02 1.49 32.79
N ALA A 800 33.70 2.30 33.82
CA ALA A 800 33.08 3.61 33.61
C ALA A 800 34.09 4.73 33.30
N GLY A 801 35.32 4.64 33.83
CA GLY A 801 36.34 5.69 33.71
C GLY A 801 35.88 7.06 34.25
N ASP A 802 36.53 8.12 33.78
CA ASP A 802 36.26 9.51 34.18
C ASP A 802 35.12 10.19 33.40
N GLY A 803 34.51 9.49 32.43
CA GLY A 803 33.58 10.10 31.45
C GLY A 803 32.33 9.26 31.19
N SER A 804 31.16 9.86 31.39
CA SER A 804 29.87 9.23 31.11
C SER A 804 29.62 9.07 29.60
N LYS A 805 30.23 8.05 28.98
CA LYS A 805 29.97 7.63 27.58
C LYS A 805 28.45 7.50 27.36
N VAL A 806 27.91 8.07 26.27
CA VAL A 806 26.48 8.00 25.96
C VAL A 806 26.06 6.54 25.77
N GLY A 807 24.90 6.15 26.30
CA GLY A 807 24.43 4.75 26.30
C GLY A 807 25.04 3.86 27.39
N PHE A 808 26.08 4.29 28.11
CA PHE A 808 26.66 3.50 29.20
C PHE A 808 25.72 3.44 30.43
N PRO A 809 25.64 2.31 31.15
CA PRO A 809 24.79 2.19 32.35
C PRO A 809 25.12 3.25 33.41
N LYS A 810 24.09 3.87 34.01
CA LYS A 810 24.28 4.90 35.05
C LYS A 810 24.52 4.33 36.47
N ALA A 811 24.51 3.01 36.64
CA ALA A 811 24.80 2.36 37.92
C ALA A 811 25.19 0.88 37.78
N ALA A 812 26.00 0.38 38.72
CA ALA A 812 26.45 -1.01 38.81
C ALA A 812 25.32 -2.06 38.76
N HIS A 813 24.16 -1.77 39.34
CA HIS A 813 23.02 -2.69 39.33
C HIS A 813 22.30 -2.74 37.96
N VAL A 814 22.49 -1.72 37.12
CA VAL A 814 22.00 -1.68 35.73
C VAL A 814 22.98 -2.46 34.85
N LEU A 815 24.28 -2.24 35.00
CA LEU A 815 25.34 -3.03 34.34
C LEU A 815 25.14 -4.53 34.61
N SER A 816 25.00 -4.94 35.88
CA SER A 816 24.78 -6.34 36.26
C SER A 816 23.50 -6.96 35.67
N ARG A 817 22.53 -6.15 35.21
CA ARG A 817 21.31 -6.59 34.51
C ARG A 817 21.47 -6.58 32.99
N SER A 818 22.35 -5.76 32.42
CA SER A 818 22.60 -5.71 30.98
C SER A 818 23.65 -6.72 30.50
N LEU A 819 24.64 -7.08 31.34
CA LEU A 819 25.70 -8.04 30.98
C LEU A 819 25.23 -9.33 30.26
N PRO A 820 24.14 -10.02 30.69
CA PRO A 820 23.67 -11.22 29.99
C PRO A 820 23.26 -11.02 28.53
N ARG A 821 23.03 -9.77 28.09
CA ARG A 821 22.75 -9.42 26.69
C ARG A 821 24.00 -9.38 25.81
N TYR A 822 25.18 -9.19 26.41
CA TYR A 822 26.46 -9.12 25.71
C TYR A 822 27.26 -10.43 25.84
N THR A 823 26.94 -11.29 26.82
CA THR A 823 27.61 -12.58 27.03
C THR A 823 27.70 -13.48 25.78
N PRO A 824 26.71 -13.55 24.87
CA PRO A 824 26.86 -14.32 23.63
C PRO A 824 27.96 -13.76 22.72
N ALA A 825 27.82 -12.51 22.24
CA ALA A 825 28.80 -11.87 21.36
C ALA A 825 30.21 -11.79 21.99
N LEU A 826 30.31 -11.56 23.31
CA LEU A 826 31.59 -11.61 24.02
C LEU A 826 32.19 -13.02 24.00
N ARG A 827 31.40 -14.07 24.22
CA ARG A 827 31.84 -15.48 24.14
C ARG A 827 32.32 -15.85 22.74
N ASP A 828 31.63 -15.39 21.71
CA ASP A 828 31.99 -15.66 20.32
C ASP A 828 33.28 -14.90 19.92
N ALA A 829 33.52 -13.73 20.52
CA ALA A 829 34.83 -13.06 20.52
C ALA A 829 35.85 -13.61 21.56
N GLY A 830 35.59 -14.77 22.16
CA GLY A 830 36.52 -15.48 23.05
C GLY A 830 36.54 -15.05 24.51
N ILE A 831 35.63 -14.18 24.96
CA ILE A 831 35.55 -13.68 26.35
C ILE A 831 34.30 -14.21 27.04
N GLU A 832 34.45 -15.10 28.01
CA GLU A 832 33.32 -15.55 28.83
C GLU A 832 33.05 -14.62 30.01
N VAL A 833 31.79 -14.24 30.20
CA VAL A 833 31.29 -13.49 31.37
C VAL A 833 30.39 -14.39 32.23
N VAL A 834 30.87 -14.80 33.40
CA VAL A 834 30.14 -15.65 34.35
C VAL A 834 29.66 -14.82 35.55
N SER A 835 28.36 -14.89 35.87
CA SER A 835 27.77 -14.18 37.01
C SER A 835 27.41 -15.14 38.13
N HIS A 836 28.27 -15.22 39.15
CA HIS A 836 28.18 -16.16 40.28
C HIS A 836 26.96 -15.91 41.20
N PRO A 837 26.63 -16.83 42.13
CA PRO A 837 25.61 -16.61 43.16
C PRO A 837 25.92 -15.38 44.04
N LYS A 838 24.91 -14.81 44.70
CA LYS A 838 25.14 -13.68 45.64
C LYS A 838 26.01 -14.11 46.82
N ILE A 839 27.01 -13.29 47.14
CA ILE A 839 27.83 -13.41 48.34
C ILE A 839 27.72 -12.10 49.12
N GLY A 840 27.14 -12.16 50.32
CA GLY A 840 26.87 -10.98 51.15
C GLY A 840 26.03 -9.91 50.43
N LYS A 841 26.56 -8.69 50.35
CA LYS A 841 25.86 -7.52 49.76
C LYS A 841 26.00 -7.40 48.23
N GLY A 842 26.68 -8.32 47.54
CA GLY A 842 26.97 -8.23 46.11
C GLY A 842 26.74 -9.52 45.32
N ARG A 843 26.81 -9.41 43.99
CA ARG A 843 26.97 -10.53 43.07
C ARG A 843 28.40 -10.48 42.51
N PRO A 844 29.23 -11.53 42.68
CA PRO A 844 30.52 -11.62 42.01
C PRO A 844 30.30 -11.84 40.51
N ILE A 845 31.19 -11.27 39.71
CA ILE A 845 31.29 -11.49 38.27
C ILE A 845 32.72 -11.94 37.99
N GLU A 846 32.84 -12.87 37.06
CA GLU A 846 34.10 -13.37 36.52
C GLU A 846 34.10 -13.09 35.02
N ILE A 847 35.20 -12.59 34.49
CA ILE A 847 35.43 -12.41 33.05
C ILE A 847 36.76 -13.11 32.73
N ARG A 848 36.79 -13.96 31.70
CA ARG A 848 37.96 -14.79 31.37
C ARG A 848 38.04 -15.06 29.87
N TRP A 849 39.25 -15.25 29.35
CA TRP A 849 39.43 -15.75 28.00
C TRP A 849 39.08 -17.24 27.90
N ILE A 850 38.38 -17.59 26.84
CA ILE A 850 38.14 -18.96 26.38
C ILE A 850 39.37 -19.35 25.54
N ASP A 851 39.92 -20.54 25.80
CA ASP A 851 41.07 -21.14 25.10
C ASP A 851 42.36 -20.29 25.03
N GLY A 852 42.52 -19.30 25.89
CA GLY A 852 43.81 -18.61 26.14
C GLY A 852 44.37 -17.79 24.97
N LYS A 853 43.57 -17.48 23.94
CA LYS A 853 43.98 -16.71 22.74
C LYS A 853 44.23 -15.21 22.97
N GLY A 854 44.46 -14.78 24.21
CA GLY A 854 44.69 -13.38 24.63
C GLY A 854 46.05 -12.80 24.23
N LYS A 855 46.61 -13.15 23.05
CA LYS A 855 47.85 -12.58 22.52
C LYS A 855 47.83 -12.47 20.98
N VAL A 856 47.14 -11.45 20.49
CA VAL A 856 47.51 -10.80 19.22
C VAL A 856 47.81 -9.34 19.54
N ALA A 857 49.09 -9.00 19.61
CA ALA A 857 49.50 -7.60 19.70
C ALA A 857 49.14 -6.91 18.39
N SER A 858 48.38 -5.82 18.45
CA SER A 858 48.00 -5.04 17.29
C SER A 858 49.24 -4.40 16.65
N GLN A 859 49.76 -5.00 15.57
CA GLN A 859 50.75 -4.35 14.73
C GLN A 859 50.08 -3.18 14.02
N ALA A 860 50.35 -1.96 14.51
CA ALA A 860 49.84 -0.74 13.91
C ALA A 860 50.34 -0.61 12.47
N SER A 861 49.41 -0.47 11.52
CA SER A 861 49.73 -0.09 10.14
C SER A 861 50.53 1.22 10.14
N GLN A 862 51.64 1.26 9.38
CA GLN A 862 52.54 2.41 9.38
C GLN A 862 51.86 3.66 8.84
N ALA A 863 51.82 4.73 9.63
CA ALA A 863 51.36 6.03 9.20
C ALA A 863 52.53 6.87 8.65
N SER A 864 52.45 7.28 7.38
CA SER A 864 53.37 8.27 6.81
C SER A 864 53.20 9.64 7.50
N PRO A 865 54.27 10.44 7.67
CA PRO A 865 54.26 11.58 8.57
C PRO A 865 53.47 12.78 8.03
N LYS A 866 52.52 13.30 8.82
CA LYS A 866 51.97 14.65 8.59
C LYS A 866 52.91 15.71 9.13
N GLY A 867 53.44 16.53 8.22
CA GLY A 867 54.15 17.76 8.57
C GLY A 867 53.22 18.76 9.28
N LYS A 868 53.79 19.60 10.14
CA LYS A 868 53.06 20.69 10.81
C LYS A 868 52.71 21.78 9.80
N ASN A 869 51.54 22.39 9.98
CA ASN A 869 51.44 23.84 10.16
C ASN A 869 50.07 24.18 10.76
N ALA A 870 50.03 25.22 11.59
CA ALA A 870 48.83 25.77 12.18
C ALA A 870 48.82 27.28 11.97
N CYS A 871 47.67 27.84 11.60
CA CYS A 871 47.30 29.25 11.73
C CYS A 871 45.76 29.37 11.67
N PRO A 872 45.17 30.50 12.12
CA PRO A 872 43.90 30.43 12.82
C PRO A 872 42.68 31.01 12.07
N GLU A 873 41.60 31.18 12.83
CA GLU A 873 40.30 31.77 12.50
C GLU A 873 40.38 33.08 11.69
N SER A 874 39.43 33.27 10.78
CA SER A 874 39.21 34.54 10.07
C SER A 874 37.80 35.07 10.32
N VAL A 875 37.71 36.23 10.96
CA VAL A 875 36.46 37.01 11.08
C VAL A 875 36.30 37.91 9.84
N SER A 876 35.11 38.48 9.65
CA SER A 876 34.60 39.08 8.41
C SER A 876 35.23 40.39 7.90
N ALA A 877 35.12 40.58 6.58
CA ALA A 877 34.71 41.82 5.86
C ALA A 877 35.74 42.69 5.10
N SER A 878 35.19 43.41 4.10
CA SER A 878 35.67 44.58 3.33
C SER A 878 36.87 44.47 2.34
N ASP A 879 36.48 44.51 1.05
CA ASP A 879 36.87 45.50 0.02
C ASP A 879 38.25 45.60 -0.69
N ALA A 880 38.10 45.81 -2.01
CA ALA A 880 38.85 46.69 -2.93
C ALA A 880 40.16 46.24 -3.64
N ASN A 881 40.06 46.22 -4.99
CA ASN A 881 41.02 46.71 -6.02
C ASN A 881 42.48 46.17 -6.05
N SER A 882 43.11 45.78 -7.16
CA SER A 882 42.91 45.99 -8.61
C SER A 882 44.22 45.55 -9.35
N ARG A 883 44.18 45.46 -10.69
CA ARG A 883 45.36 45.41 -11.64
C ARG A 883 46.21 44.12 -11.57
N SER A 884 46.39 43.33 -12.64
CA SER A 884 47.00 43.58 -13.98
C SER A 884 48.54 43.71 -13.93
N SER A 885 49.34 43.16 -14.84
CA SER A 885 49.10 42.71 -16.23
C SER A 885 50.19 41.71 -16.75
N ASP A 886 50.08 41.32 -18.04
CA ASP A 886 51.16 40.88 -18.97
C ASP A 886 51.78 39.46 -18.88
N ALA A 887 52.38 38.86 -19.92
CA ALA A 887 52.18 38.93 -21.40
C ALA A 887 53.04 37.90 -22.20
N ILE A 888 52.52 37.40 -23.34
CA ILE A 888 53.23 37.06 -24.63
C ILE A 888 54.26 35.87 -24.71
N SER A 889 53.84 34.81 -25.42
CA SER A 889 54.45 34.10 -26.58
C SER A 889 55.98 33.83 -26.74
N SER A 890 56.35 32.59 -27.13
CA SER A 890 56.98 32.26 -28.45
C SER A 890 57.51 30.80 -28.58
N ALA A 891 57.83 30.36 -29.82
CA ALA A 891 58.42 29.07 -30.24
C ALA A 891 58.93 29.19 -31.71
N PRO A 892 59.44 28.14 -32.41
CA PRO A 892 60.42 27.07 -32.09
C PRO A 892 61.80 27.36 -32.80
N PRO A 893 62.73 26.40 -33.04
CA PRO A 893 62.69 25.51 -34.24
C PRO A 893 63.37 24.11 -34.09
N GLU A 894 63.78 23.47 -35.20
CA GLU A 894 64.11 22.04 -35.39
C GLU A 894 65.63 21.71 -35.51
N ALA A 895 66.02 20.42 -35.34
CA ALA A 895 66.97 19.65 -36.20
C ALA A 895 67.39 18.26 -35.62
N SER A 896 67.76 17.30 -36.48
CA SER A 896 68.34 15.95 -36.18
C SER A 896 69.82 15.85 -36.66
N PRO A 897 70.60 14.72 -36.74
CA PRO A 897 70.22 13.34 -37.15
C PRO A 897 71.02 12.11 -36.57
N ASN A 898 70.65 10.87 -37.02
CA ASN A 898 71.37 9.56 -37.02
C ASN A 898 71.81 8.95 -35.66
N GLY A 899 71.67 7.64 -35.35
CA GLY A 899 71.24 6.40 -36.03
C GLY A 899 71.27 5.24 -34.99
N ASP A 900 71.30 3.92 -35.22
CA ASP A 900 71.01 2.96 -36.32
C ASP A 900 71.23 1.53 -35.74
N SER A 901 70.72 0.36 -36.20
CA SER A 901 69.68 -0.05 -37.18
C SER A 901 69.37 -1.58 -37.02
N ILE A 902 68.38 -2.15 -37.75
CA ILE A 902 68.19 -3.60 -38.09
C ILE A 902 67.74 -4.55 -36.91
N SER A 903 66.71 -5.43 -37.00
CA SER A 903 65.82 -5.88 -38.10
C SER A 903 64.39 -6.28 -37.63
N GLN A 904 63.46 -6.40 -38.58
CA GLN A 904 62.02 -6.77 -38.50
C GLN A 904 61.71 -7.98 -39.43
N PRO A 905 60.47 -8.41 -39.85
CA PRO A 905 59.08 -7.83 -39.82
C PRO A 905 58.07 -8.78 -39.07
N LEU A 906 56.72 -8.84 -39.19
CA LEU A 906 55.58 -8.32 -40.00
C LEU A 906 54.45 -7.82 -39.02
N ILE A 907 53.38 -7.05 -39.32
CA ILE A 907 52.36 -6.92 -40.41
C ILE A 907 51.22 -7.97 -40.31
N GLU A 908 49.90 -7.68 -40.31
CA GLU A 908 49.01 -6.46 -40.31
C GLU A 908 47.56 -6.94 -39.96
N ALA A 909 46.47 -6.17 -39.93
CA ALA A 909 46.09 -4.84 -39.42
C ALA A 909 44.56 -4.63 -39.71
N SER A 910 43.90 -3.63 -39.10
CA SER A 910 42.48 -3.31 -39.34
C SER A 910 42.28 -1.90 -39.93
N PRO A 911 41.24 -1.67 -40.75
CA PRO A 911 40.78 -0.30 -41.03
C PRO A 911 39.25 -0.07 -40.84
N ASN A 912 38.93 1.11 -40.30
CA ASN A 912 37.67 1.87 -40.48
C ASN A 912 37.85 2.77 -41.77
N PRO A 913 36.92 3.62 -42.30
CA PRO A 913 35.73 4.21 -41.65
C PRO A 913 34.47 4.56 -42.53
N GLU A 914 33.43 5.07 -41.85
CA GLU A 914 32.57 6.27 -42.15
C GLU A 914 31.66 6.51 -43.41
N ILE A 915 30.45 7.02 -43.08
CA ILE A 915 29.68 8.17 -43.67
C ILE A 915 28.74 8.01 -44.91
N ALA A 916 27.43 8.23 -44.62
CA ALA A 916 26.31 8.86 -45.39
C ALA A 916 26.03 8.51 -46.88
N SER A 917 24.77 8.32 -47.33
CA SER A 917 23.76 9.41 -47.42
C SER A 917 22.43 9.00 -48.14
N GLN A 918 21.42 9.89 -48.08
CA GLN A 918 20.31 10.15 -49.03
C GLN A 918 19.25 9.08 -49.45
N LEU A 919 18.01 9.35 -49.01
CA LEU A 919 16.73 9.42 -49.76
C LEU A 919 16.70 9.03 -51.27
N GLY A 920 15.70 8.26 -51.72
CA GLY A 920 15.38 8.12 -53.16
C GLY A 920 14.28 7.14 -53.56
N ILE A 921 13.02 7.54 -53.46
CA ILE A 921 11.77 6.88 -53.92
C ILE A 921 11.88 6.20 -55.31
N LEU A 922 11.34 4.97 -55.48
CA LEU A 922 10.41 4.60 -56.58
C LEU A 922 9.86 3.14 -56.50
N SER A 923 8.54 3.00 -56.72
CA SER A 923 7.73 1.94 -57.38
C SER A 923 8.13 0.44 -57.40
N GLU A 924 7.22 -0.53 -57.58
CA GLU A 924 5.78 -0.72 -57.35
C GLU A 924 5.44 -2.16 -57.83
N GLN A 925 4.36 -2.80 -57.32
CA GLN A 925 3.81 -4.10 -57.79
C GLN A 925 4.74 -5.33 -57.53
N GLY A 926 4.24 -6.56 -57.42
CA GLY A 926 2.86 -7.08 -57.40
C GLY A 926 2.85 -8.62 -57.33
N PHE A 927 1.66 -9.23 -57.27
CA PHE A 927 1.37 -10.67 -57.12
C PHE A 927 1.76 -11.32 -55.75
N GLN A 928 1.09 -12.39 -55.31
CA GLN A 928 -0.36 -12.67 -55.20
C GLN A 928 -0.53 -13.94 -54.34
N GLU A 929 -1.70 -14.14 -53.76
CA GLU A 929 -2.06 -15.38 -53.05
C GLU A 929 -2.30 -16.55 -54.03
N VAL A 930 -1.99 -17.78 -53.61
CA VAL A 930 -2.65 -19.00 -54.10
C VAL A 930 -2.86 -19.93 -52.89
N ASN A 931 -4.09 -20.44 -52.73
CA ASN A 931 -4.47 -21.35 -51.65
C ASN A 931 -4.41 -22.83 -52.08
N ASP A 932 -4.74 -23.70 -51.11
CA ASP A 932 -5.40 -25.01 -51.28
C ASP A 932 -4.58 -26.27 -51.63
N ALA A 933 -4.36 -27.05 -50.55
CA ALA A 933 -4.96 -28.37 -50.35
C ALA A 933 -4.20 -29.66 -50.74
N SER A 934 -4.68 -30.76 -50.13
CA SER A 934 -4.24 -32.17 -50.21
C SER A 934 -2.82 -32.49 -49.68
N ASP A 935 -2.58 -33.61 -48.99
CA ASP A 935 -3.47 -34.71 -48.61
C ASP A 935 -3.11 -35.31 -47.23
N ALA A 936 -4.05 -36.08 -46.65
CA ALA A 936 -3.89 -36.70 -45.34
C ALA A 936 -3.33 -38.14 -45.42
N TYR A 937 -2.65 -38.59 -44.36
CA TYR A 937 -2.58 -40.01 -44.01
C TYR A 937 -2.50 -40.20 -42.50
N ASP A 938 -3.41 -41.00 -41.96
CA ASP A 938 -3.47 -41.42 -40.55
C ASP A 938 -3.34 -42.94 -40.47
N ALA A 939 -2.59 -43.45 -39.50
CA ALA A 939 -2.28 -44.88 -39.36
C ALA A 939 -1.96 -45.25 -37.91
N SER A 940 -2.90 -45.96 -37.27
CA SER A 940 -2.72 -46.51 -35.92
C SER A 940 -2.70 -48.04 -35.92
N LYS A 941 -1.81 -48.62 -35.08
CA LYS A 941 -1.93 -49.90 -34.30
C LYS A 941 -0.64 -50.73 -34.25
N ALA A 942 -0.26 -51.11 -33.02
CA ALA A 942 0.33 -52.40 -32.59
C ALA A 942 1.68 -52.85 -33.24
N THR A 943 2.48 -53.80 -32.70
CA THR A 943 2.18 -54.88 -31.73
C THR A 943 3.40 -55.21 -30.85
N GLN A 944 3.21 -56.10 -29.86
CA GLN A 944 4.16 -56.56 -28.84
C GLN A 944 5.40 -57.31 -29.39
N SER A 945 6.51 -57.33 -28.63
CA SER A 945 7.17 -58.59 -28.17
C SER A 945 8.36 -58.35 -27.22
N ARG A 946 8.55 -59.28 -26.26
CA ARG A 946 9.74 -59.50 -25.39
C ARG A 946 9.74 -60.97 -24.95
N PRO A 947 10.90 -61.63 -24.81
CA PRO A 947 11.42 -62.03 -23.47
C PRO A 947 12.99 -62.05 -23.46
N LEU A 948 13.82 -62.75 -22.64
CA LEU A 948 13.65 -63.66 -21.49
C LEU A 948 14.94 -63.72 -20.60
N TYR A 949 15.03 -62.91 -19.53
CA TYR A 949 15.73 -63.22 -18.25
C TYR A 949 17.28 -63.39 -18.27
N GLU A 950 18.07 -63.51 -17.18
CA GLU A 950 17.98 -63.19 -15.72
C GLU A 950 19.43 -62.96 -15.21
N VAL A 951 19.78 -62.54 -13.98
CA VAL A 951 19.16 -62.51 -12.61
C VAL A 951 19.10 -61.01 -12.18
N GLY A 952 18.28 -60.47 -11.26
CA GLY A 952 17.82 -60.89 -9.92
C GLY A 952 18.78 -60.34 -8.84
N GLU A 953 18.43 -60.05 -7.58
CA GLU A 953 17.20 -60.21 -6.77
C GLU A 953 17.09 -58.99 -5.79
N TYR A 954 16.08 -58.72 -4.95
CA TYR A 954 14.76 -59.32 -4.63
C TYR A 954 13.84 -58.18 -4.14
N VAL A 955 12.55 -58.16 -4.50
CA VAL A 955 11.51 -57.29 -3.89
C VAL A 955 10.18 -58.03 -3.83
N ILE A 956 9.42 -57.89 -2.73
CA ILE A 956 8.12 -58.53 -2.53
C ILE A 956 7.00 -57.47 -2.61
N THR A 957 5.99 -57.74 -3.42
CA THR A 957 4.62 -57.21 -3.30
C THR A 957 3.65 -58.39 -3.14
N PRO A 958 2.36 -58.15 -2.88
CA PRO A 958 1.43 -58.34 -4.00
C PRO A 958 0.17 -57.43 -4.01
N SER A 959 -0.44 -57.38 -5.22
CA SER A 959 -1.87 -57.16 -5.60
C SER A 959 -2.94 -56.80 -4.56
N GLY A 960 -4.04 -56.11 -4.91
CA GLY A 960 -4.57 -55.74 -6.24
C GLY A 960 -6.09 -55.95 -6.34
N PHE A 961 -6.81 -55.11 -7.08
CA PHE A 961 -8.29 -55.10 -7.11
C PHE A 961 -8.89 -56.05 -8.18
N GLY A 962 -10.06 -56.62 -7.88
CA GLY A 962 -10.90 -57.41 -8.79
C GLY A 962 -12.39 -57.25 -8.45
N VAL A 963 -13.27 -57.33 -9.45
CA VAL A 963 -14.68 -56.91 -9.36
C VAL A 963 -15.64 -58.09 -9.15
N ILE A 964 -16.46 -58.02 -8.10
CA ILE A 964 -17.80 -58.64 -8.00
C ILE A 964 -18.74 -57.64 -7.31
N ALA A 965 -20.04 -57.70 -7.62
CA ALA A 965 -21.09 -56.85 -7.04
C ALA A 965 -22.06 -57.66 -6.16
N ASP A 966 -22.95 -56.92 -5.48
CA ASP A 966 -24.15 -57.35 -4.75
C ASP A 966 -24.02 -58.03 -3.36
N LEU A 967 -25.04 -57.69 -2.54
CA LEU A 967 -25.59 -58.35 -1.34
C LEU A 967 -24.93 -58.17 0.04
N LEU A 968 -25.84 -58.09 1.03
CA LEU A 968 -25.69 -58.00 2.50
C LEU A 968 -25.07 -56.68 3.01
N GLU A 969 -25.79 -55.77 3.66
CA GLU A 969 -26.76 -55.85 4.80
C GLU A 969 -26.12 -56.11 6.18
N ASP A 970 -26.15 -55.03 6.97
CA ASP A 970 -26.40 -54.93 8.41
C ASP A 970 -25.39 -55.32 9.52
N ASP A 971 -25.60 -54.59 10.62
CA ASP A 971 -25.27 -54.80 12.03
C ASP A 971 -23.81 -54.98 12.56
N ARG A 972 -23.30 -53.83 13.03
CA ARG A 972 -22.96 -53.53 14.46
C ARG A 972 -21.85 -54.31 15.21
N ALA A 973 -21.11 -53.49 15.99
CA ALA A 973 -20.36 -53.83 17.21
C ALA A 973 -18.99 -54.58 17.05
N ALA A 974 -17.96 -54.31 17.86
CA ALA A 974 -17.69 -53.18 18.76
C ALA A 974 -16.21 -53.14 19.26
N VAL A 975 -15.82 -51.96 19.80
CA VAL A 975 -14.83 -51.77 20.90
C VAL A 975 -13.30 -51.82 20.62
N HIS A 976 -12.69 -50.63 20.78
CA HIS A 976 -11.33 -50.27 21.26
C HIS A 976 -10.04 -51.00 20.81
N LEU A 977 -9.10 -50.23 20.25
CA LEU A 977 -7.99 -49.66 21.06
C LEU A 977 -7.42 -48.33 20.46
N GLU A 978 -6.83 -47.52 21.34
CA GLU A 978 -5.74 -46.50 21.20
C GLU A 978 -5.18 -46.11 19.80
N ARG A 979 -4.84 -44.84 19.46
CA ARG A 979 -4.72 -43.54 20.18
C ARG A 979 -4.85 -42.37 19.17
N HIS A 980 -5.46 -41.25 19.57
CA HIS A 980 -5.34 -39.94 18.88
C HIS A 980 -4.81 -38.87 19.86
N ASN A 981 -4.04 -37.90 19.35
CA ASN A 981 -4.03 -36.52 19.87
C ASN A 981 -3.28 -35.59 18.88
N GLU A 982 -4.04 -34.86 18.07
CA GLU A 982 -3.55 -33.65 17.39
C GLU A 982 -3.66 -32.45 18.35
N ILE A 983 -2.78 -31.46 18.21
CA ILE A 983 -2.81 -30.25 19.04
C ILE A 983 -3.30 -29.06 18.22
N ARG A 984 -4.41 -28.44 18.65
CA ARG A 984 -4.84 -27.11 18.21
C ARG A 984 -4.69 -26.11 19.37
N PRO A 985 -4.33 -24.83 19.11
CA PRO A 985 -4.10 -23.84 20.16
C PRO A 985 -5.40 -23.27 20.74
N ILE A 986 -5.35 -22.83 22.01
CA ILE A 986 -6.42 -22.10 22.71
C ILE A 986 -5.83 -20.79 23.27
N PRO A 987 -6.48 -19.62 23.07
CA PRO A 987 -5.98 -18.34 23.58
C PRO A 987 -6.21 -18.19 25.10
N ILE A 988 -5.25 -17.56 25.79
CA ILE A 988 -5.29 -17.36 27.24
C ILE A 988 -5.78 -15.96 27.59
N ARG A 989 -6.89 -15.85 28.34
CA ARG A 989 -7.14 -14.65 29.15
C ARG A 989 -7.87 -14.93 30.48
N MET A 990 -7.11 -14.73 31.57
CA MET A 990 -7.53 -14.44 32.95
C MET A 990 -8.90 -14.93 33.47
N LEU A 991 -8.84 -15.77 34.50
CA LEU A 991 -9.53 -15.49 35.77
C LEU A 991 -8.60 -15.76 36.96
N ARG A 992 -8.84 -15.10 38.08
CA ARG A 992 -8.08 -15.20 39.35
C ARG A 992 -9.05 -15.51 40.49
N LYS A 993 -8.51 -16.10 41.58
CA LYS A 993 -9.21 -16.59 42.81
C LYS A 993 -9.81 -18.00 42.62
N ALA A 994 -9.78 -18.89 43.62
CA ALA A 994 -9.04 -18.87 44.89
C ALA A 994 -8.83 -20.31 45.41
N ASP A 995 -8.10 -20.41 46.52
CA ASP A 995 -7.88 -21.58 47.38
C ASP A 995 -7.12 -22.76 46.75
N ARG A 996 -6.02 -23.26 47.33
CA ARG A 996 -5.75 -23.71 48.71
C ARG A 996 -6.53 -24.97 49.09
N ASP A 997 -5.96 -26.13 48.81
CA ASP A 997 -5.14 -26.76 49.85
C ASP A 997 -4.04 -27.71 49.29
N LYS A 998 -3.28 -28.34 50.20
CA LYS A 998 -2.11 -29.22 49.99
C LYS A 998 -2.46 -30.71 50.30
N PRO A 999 -1.55 -31.73 50.20
CA PRO A 999 -0.13 -31.78 49.79
C PRO A 999 0.26 -32.94 48.80
N THR A 1000 1.59 -33.09 48.54
CA THR A 1000 2.36 -34.33 48.22
C THR A 1000 2.00 -35.13 46.94
N LEU A 1001 2.80 -35.14 45.85
CA LEU A 1001 4.12 -35.80 45.64
C LEU A 1001 4.19 -37.31 46.02
N PRO A 1002 4.96 -38.17 45.31
CA PRO A 1002 5.78 -37.93 44.10
C PRO A 1002 5.60 -38.94 42.94
N CYS A 1003 5.84 -38.52 41.69
CA CYS A 1003 6.97 -38.99 40.89
C CYS A 1003 7.22 -38.03 39.71
#